data_AF-A0A4V2UTV8-F1
#
_entry.id   AF-A0A4V2UTV8-F1
#
_cell.length_a   1.000
_cell.length_b   1.000
_cell.length_c   1.000
_cell.angle_alpha   90.00
_cell.angle_beta   90.00
_cell.angle_gamma   90.00
#
_symmetry.space_group_name_H-M   'P 1'
#
loop_
_entity.id
_entity.type
_entity.pdbx_description
1 polymer ?
#
loop_
_entity_poly.entity_id
_entity_poly.type
_entity_poly.pdbx_seq_one_letter_code
_entity_poly.pdbx_strand_id
1 'polypeptide(L)'
;MPELLRIFLFIPFLFITSLAAFPQVPGLAAGDRPGWVTDILLKTEKPPLESITEGYFIALLEQQLHAGKQAAYTRVIREIVTGAGVQNGSEIYISFLPDYQQLTVHEVIVWRDNKPQQRLDIDAFKVLAQESDLTRFIYNGAYTAYLLLEDIRQGDRIEYSYTVRGQNPVFGGRYYKDIYFQSSSDIAQVYSSLLVPQGREFAFRAFNDVPEVKITENDGTKRYVWEDSQVQAAEYEDYQPSWFDNYAHVQVSEYAGWEEVAKWGMEVNPVKSDYGGIFAGTVSELKATSESPADYQLAAIKLVQNDIRYMGVETGEHSHRANSPSEVLEQGYGDCKDKSLLLVALLKAGGVEAQLALVNTYYREKTGELLPSPMAFNHAVVRIGPEEGNAVWIDPTISFQGGGLRTRYFPSYGKALVLKKGASDLELIRANYEHGKIYCEETYFIPEGSDTVKLEVRTTYTHNHADDMRSMLAYSGQVETKKNYLDYYARLYPDIISIAPLDVADDEEENKLVISEYYEIKGFIEKDSLSNTGYIDFYANLINEQLPSIAASRKHPVSLNHPYDLDYKIRLITKERWKIPDDQFSIKRDAYFFHSYHSRVEDTTTLHYQFAFLKEFVPVEKARQLAADVEVLSDEQLGYRIPVYAEGYPSLAWNAILFSLVLAGLYAWLARAIYRRRTLSGEEAGEDQPQGRIGGWMILPLIGLILTPFSILGQLLSADYYSYELWQNMLNALPGQKWELISLMIFEMAGNLFVGCYAIFCVIAMLNRRDIFPKLVIGFYISNFVFLALDHGLVYLSSLPFSMEGSDVGDIAKALVGGAIWVSYFSVSTRVKDTFTVPYPRPNPLRMRLSP
;
A
#
# COMPACT_ATOMS: atom_id res chain seq x y z
N MET A 1 47.28 -2.51 -85.10
CA MET A 1 45.85 -2.56 -84.76
C MET A 1 45.73 -2.72 -83.26
N PRO A 2 44.92 -1.90 -82.60
CA PRO A 2 45.13 -1.44 -81.24
C PRO A 2 43.90 -1.76 -80.39
N GLU A 3 43.83 -2.96 -79.81
CA GLU A 3 42.70 -3.31 -78.92
C GLU A 3 43.10 -3.84 -77.54
N LEU A 4 44.39 -4.03 -77.26
CA LEU A 4 44.84 -4.52 -75.95
C LEU A 4 45.45 -3.45 -75.03
N LEU A 5 45.61 -2.21 -75.50
CA LEU A 5 46.23 -1.13 -74.70
C LEU A 5 45.25 -0.09 -74.12
N ARG A 6 43.93 -0.22 -74.36
CA ARG A 6 42.92 0.73 -73.86
C ARG A 6 42.23 0.33 -72.55
N ILE A 7 42.46 -0.90 -72.06
CA ILE A 7 41.80 -1.40 -70.84
C ILE A 7 42.66 -1.19 -69.57
N PHE A 8 43.96 -0.90 -69.71
CA PHE A 8 44.88 -0.77 -68.57
C PHE A 8 45.11 0.66 -68.04
N LEU A 9 44.39 1.67 -68.55
CA LEU A 9 44.54 3.06 -68.09
C LEU A 9 43.29 3.69 -67.46
N PHE A 10 42.21 2.92 -67.28
CA PHE A 10 40.96 3.42 -66.67
C PHE A 10 40.66 2.84 -65.28
N ILE A 11 41.61 2.13 -64.66
CA ILE A 11 41.40 1.51 -63.34
C ILE A 11 42.07 2.25 -62.15
N PRO A 12 43.07 3.16 -62.28
CA PRO A 12 43.52 3.89 -61.10
C PRO A 12 42.78 5.22 -60.83
N PHE A 13 41.79 5.61 -61.64
CA PHE A 13 41.03 6.86 -61.41
C PHE A 13 39.69 6.68 -60.67
N LEU A 14 39.28 5.44 -60.40
CA LEU A 14 38.06 5.14 -59.63
C LEU A 14 38.33 4.79 -58.15
N PHE A 15 39.59 4.84 -57.70
CA PHE A 15 39.99 4.50 -56.32
C PHE A 15 40.42 5.70 -55.45
N ILE A 16 40.19 6.95 -55.87
CA ILE A 16 40.52 8.16 -55.08
C ILE A 16 39.28 9.01 -54.73
N THR A 17 38.06 8.55 -55.02
CA THR A 17 36.82 9.23 -54.55
C THR A 17 35.90 8.33 -53.75
N SER A 18 36.47 7.40 -52.99
CA SER A 18 35.83 6.92 -51.75
C SER A 18 36.51 7.65 -50.58
N LEU A 19 36.32 8.97 -50.52
CA LEU A 19 36.28 9.61 -49.21
C LEU A 19 35.24 8.82 -48.43
N ALA A 20 35.68 8.20 -47.35
CA ALA A 20 34.81 7.56 -46.39
C ALA A 20 33.68 8.56 -46.09
N ALA A 21 32.50 8.33 -46.66
CA ALA A 21 31.27 8.80 -46.06
C ALA A 21 31.18 7.97 -44.78
N PHE A 22 31.83 8.45 -43.72
CA PHE A 22 31.44 8.07 -42.39
C PHE A 22 29.92 8.25 -42.33
N PRO A 23 29.16 7.26 -41.86
CA PRO A 23 27.73 7.44 -41.69
C PRO A 23 27.56 8.70 -40.84
N GLN A 24 27.03 9.76 -41.44
CA GLN A 24 26.70 10.96 -40.72
C GLN A 24 25.68 10.51 -39.69
N VAL A 25 26.07 10.58 -38.42
CA VAL A 25 25.24 10.15 -37.32
C VAL A 25 23.91 10.90 -37.45
N PRO A 26 22.75 10.21 -37.61
CA PRO A 26 21.51 10.87 -37.98
C PRO A 26 21.22 12.03 -37.02
N GLY A 27 21.22 13.25 -37.53
CA GLY A 27 20.85 14.44 -36.78
C GLY A 27 21.86 14.98 -35.77
N LEU A 28 23.07 14.43 -35.58
CA LEU A 28 24.09 14.99 -34.66
C LEU A 28 25.16 15.80 -35.39
N ALA A 29 25.46 17.01 -34.91
CA ALA A 29 26.56 17.84 -35.41
C ALA A 29 27.20 18.67 -34.29
N ALA A 30 28.42 19.15 -34.53
CA ALA A 30 29.00 20.26 -33.78
C ALA A 30 28.71 21.59 -34.50
N GLY A 31 28.57 22.69 -33.77
CA GLY A 31 28.40 24.02 -34.37
C GLY A 31 28.35 25.15 -33.35
N ASP A 32 28.40 26.39 -33.82
CA ASP A 32 28.42 27.56 -32.94
C ASP A 32 27.11 27.75 -32.18
N ARG A 33 27.19 28.40 -31.01
CA ARG A 33 26.03 28.78 -30.21
C ARG A 33 25.09 29.67 -31.04
N PRO A 34 23.76 29.44 -31.02
CA PRO A 34 22.84 30.23 -31.84
C PRO A 34 22.78 31.70 -31.39
N GLY A 35 22.87 32.64 -32.34
CA GLY A 35 22.89 34.09 -32.03
C GLY A 35 21.62 34.69 -31.43
N TRP A 36 20.55 33.90 -31.21
CA TRP A 36 19.33 34.34 -30.52
C TRP A 36 19.34 34.03 -29.01
N VAL A 37 20.31 33.22 -28.57
CA VAL A 37 20.53 32.88 -27.17
C VAL A 37 21.21 34.07 -26.49
N THR A 38 20.68 34.51 -25.34
CA THR A 38 21.26 35.61 -24.57
C THR A 38 22.24 35.08 -23.54
N ASP A 39 23.34 35.80 -23.31
CA ASP A 39 24.22 35.49 -22.19
C ASP A 39 23.53 35.75 -20.84
N ILE A 40 23.84 34.91 -19.86
CA ILE A 40 23.37 35.03 -18.49
C ILE A 40 24.55 35.16 -17.54
N LEU A 41 24.34 35.89 -16.44
CA LEU A 41 25.34 35.98 -15.38
C LEU A 41 25.28 34.73 -14.50
N LEU A 42 26.38 33.97 -14.47
CA LEU A 42 26.51 32.80 -13.60
C LEU A 42 26.58 33.24 -12.14
N LYS A 43 25.72 32.64 -11.31
CA LYS A 43 25.80 32.73 -9.86
C LYS A 43 26.83 31.71 -9.35
N THR A 44 27.48 32.03 -8.23
CA THR A 44 28.58 31.22 -7.66
C THR A 44 28.22 30.53 -6.34
N GLU A 45 27.01 30.78 -5.84
CA GLU A 45 26.49 30.14 -4.64
C GLU A 45 26.27 28.65 -4.91
N LYS A 46 26.65 27.81 -3.95
CA LYS A 46 26.52 26.35 -4.03
C LYS A 46 25.43 25.88 -3.07
N PRO A 47 24.70 24.80 -3.40
CA PRO A 47 23.79 24.18 -2.45
C PRO A 47 24.54 23.68 -1.21
N PRO A 48 23.84 23.51 -0.06
CA PRO A 48 24.42 22.91 1.13
C PRO A 48 25.02 21.53 0.83
N LEU A 49 26.23 21.24 1.32
CA LEU A 49 26.89 19.95 1.05
C LEU A 49 26.06 18.73 1.51
N GLU A 50 25.24 18.92 2.55
CA GLU A 50 24.37 17.88 3.12
C GLU A 50 23.16 17.53 2.26
N SER A 51 22.76 18.39 1.31
CA SER A 51 21.65 18.13 0.40
C SER A 51 22.09 17.45 -0.90
N ILE A 52 23.40 17.33 -1.14
CA ILE A 52 23.95 16.77 -2.38
C ILE A 52 23.84 15.25 -2.37
N THR A 53 22.95 14.74 -3.22
CA THR A 53 22.80 13.31 -3.54
C THR A 53 23.64 12.93 -4.76
N GLU A 54 23.92 11.64 -4.95
CA GLU A 54 24.75 11.10 -6.07
C GLU A 54 26.19 11.63 -6.19
N GLY A 55 26.63 12.52 -5.28
CA GLY A 55 27.98 13.07 -5.22
C GLY A 55 28.26 14.24 -6.18
N TYR A 56 27.25 14.79 -6.85
CA TYR A 56 27.35 16.00 -7.69
C TYR A 56 26.08 16.86 -7.59
N PHE A 57 26.15 18.13 -8.02
CA PHE A 57 24.96 18.98 -8.17
C PHE A 57 24.98 19.74 -9.49
N ILE A 58 23.84 20.33 -9.87
CA ILE A 58 23.73 21.16 -11.07
C ILE A 58 23.97 22.63 -10.68
N ALA A 59 25.13 23.18 -11.03
CA ALA A 59 25.44 24.59 -10.80
C ALA A 59 24.64 25.52 -11.72
N LEU A 60 24.33 25.08 -12.94
CA LEU A 60 23.44 25.81 -13.86
C LEU A 60 22.60 24.83 -14.67
N LEU A 61 21.29 25.08 -14.70
CA LEU A 61 20.39 24.58 -15.73
C LEU A 61 19.84 25.77 -16.52
N GLU A 62 20.35 25.96 -17.74
CA GLU A 62 19.92 27.02 -18.64
C GLU A 62 19.14 26.42 -19.81
N GLN A 63 17.91 26.88 -20.03
CA GLN A 63 17.10 26.54 -21.20
C GLN A 63 16.61 27.82 -21.90
N GLN A 64 16.90 27.97 -23.19
CA GLN A 64 16.35 29.07 -23.99
C GLN A 64 15.62 28.50 -25.19
N LEU A 65 14.31 28.75 -25.25
CA LEU A 65 13.38 28.19 -26.21
C LEU A 65 12.98 29.25 -27.22
N HIS A 66 12.93 28.90 -28.49
CA HIS A 66 12.48 29.79 -29.56
C HIS A 66 11.34 29.16 -30.35
N ALA A 67 10.10 29.57 -30.06
CA ALA A 67 8.91 28.94 -30.64
C ALA A 67 8.85 29.08 -32.17
N GLY A 68 9.23 30.24 -32.72
CA GLY A 68 9.26 30.46 -34.17
C GLY A 68 10.33 29.68 -34.93
N LYS A 69 11.47 29.37 -34.29
CA LYS A 69 12.56 28.59 -34.91
C LYS A 69 12.47 27.10 -34.59
N GLN A 70 11.52 26.71 -33.73
CA GLN A 70 11.36 25.37 -33.17
C GLN A 70 12.69 24.86 -32.61
N ALA A 71 13.38 25.70 -31.84
CA ALA A 71 14.70 25.39 -31.30
C ALA A 71 14.74 25.53 -29.79
N ALA A 72 15.42 24.61 -29.12
CA ALA A 72 15.65 24.61 -27.68
C ALA A 72 17.16 24.51 -27.44
N TYR A 73 17.76 25.61 -26.97
CA TYR A 73 19.13 25.64 -26.48
C TYR A 73 19.14 25.22 -25.02
N THR A 74 20.07 24.34 -24.65
CA THR A 74 20.30 23.90 -23.28
C THR A 74 21.77 24.06 -22.94
N ARG A 75 22.07 24.59 -21.77
CA ARG A 75 23.42 24.60 -21.17
C ARG A 75 23.33 24.09 -19.75
N VAL A 76 24.20 23.14 -19.42
CA VAL A 76 24.27 22.53 -18.11
C VAL A 76 25.68 22.68 -17.57
N ILE A 77 25.77 23.11 -16.32
CA ILE A 77 27.02 23.10 -15.56
C ILE A 77 26.83 22.18 -14.36
N ARG A 78 27.63 21.13 -14.27
CA ARG A 78 27.62 20.13 -13.20
C ARG A 78 28.93 20.22 -12.41
N GLU A 79 28.86 20.20 -11.08
CA GLU A 79 30.04 20.18 -10.21
C GLU A 79 30.17 18.85 -9.49
N ILE A 80 31.35 18.20 -9.61
CA ILE A 80 31.64 16.91 -9.00
C ILE A 80 32.18 17.12 -7.59
N VAL A 81 31.47 16.63 -6.57
CA VAL A 81 31.77 16.92 -5.16
C VAL A 81 32.46 15.77 -4.45
N THR A 82 32.14 14.53 -4.81
CA THR A 82 32.69 13.32 -4.16
C THR A 82 33.20 12.30 -5.18
N GLY A 83 33.85 11.22 -4.71
CA GLY A 83 34.21 10.09 -5.56
C GLY A 83 33.00 9.38 -6.18
N ALA A 84 31.85 9.33 -5.49
CA ALA A 84 30.59 8.86 -6.06
C ALA A 84 30.13 9.77 -7.21
N GLY A 85 30.33 11.09 -7.10
CA GLY A 85 30.05 12.02 -8.18
C GLY A 85 30.90 11.78 -9.43
N VAL A 86 32.14 11.32 -9.27
CA VAL A 86 32.96 10.91 -10.42
C VAL A 86 32.31 9.72 -11.13
N GLN A 87 31.81 8.73 -10.39
CA GLN A 87 31.11 7.59 -10.98
C GLN A 87 29.81 8.00 -11.67
N ASN A 88 29.00 8.82 -11.00
CA ASN A 88 27.62 9.11 -11.42
C ASN A 88 27.49 10.31 -12.36
N GLY A 89 28.50 11.19 -12.40
CA GLY A 89 28.42 12.51 -13.04
C GLY A 89 29.35 12.71 -14.23
N SER A 90 30.13 11.71 -14.65
CA SER A 90 31.13 11.83 -15.71
C SER A 90 30.61 11.56 -17.12
N GLU A 91 29.30 11.50 -17.29
CA GLU A 91 28.65 11.15 -18.55
C GLU A 91 27.65 12.23 -18.97
N ILE A 92 27.55 12.44 -20.29
CA ILE A 92 26.58 13.34 -20.92
C ILE A 92 25.60 12.50 -21.74
N TYR A 93 24.32 12.75 -21.52
CA TYR A 93 23.20 12.11 -22.22
C TYR A 93 22.33 13.20 -22.83
N ILE A 94 22.13 13.18 -24.16
CA ILE A 94 21.24 14.12 -24.85
C ILE A 94 20.26 13.34 -25.73
N SER A 95 18.99 13.32 -25.34
CA SER A 95 17.92 12.66 -26.10
C SER A 95 17.37 13.57 -27.22
N PHE A 96 17.11 12.98 -28.39
CA PHE A 96 16.49 13.65 -29.53
C PHE A 96 15.80 12.64 -30.47
N LEU A 97 14.91 13.14 -31.34
CA LEU A 97 14.13 12.34 -32.30
C LEU A 97 14.60 12.65 -33.74
N PRO A 98 15.50 11.84 -34.33
CA PRO A 98 16.20 12.18 -35.57
C PRO A 98 15.30 12.32 -36.81
N ASP A 99 14.08 11.78 -36.77
CA ASP A 99 13.12 11.89 -37.89
C ASP A 99 12.74 13.35 -38.21
N TYR A 100 12.73 14.21 -37.19
CA TYR A 100 12.34 15.62 -37.33
C TYR A 100 13.16 16.58 -36.48
N GLN A 101 14.14 16.10 -35.71
CA GLN A 101 15.03 16.92 -34.91
C GLN A 101 16.49 16.80 -35.35
N GLN A 102 17.19 17.93 -35.24
CA GLN A 102 18.63 18.04 -35.38
C GLN A 102 19.23 18.49 -34.04
N LEU A 103 20.20 17.73 -33.55
CA LEU A 103 21.01 18.01 -32.39
C LEU A 103 22.34 18.66 -32.81
N THR A 104 22.59 19.86 -32.31
CA THR A 104 23.88 20.56 -32.47
C THR A 104 24.54 20.74 -31.11
N VAL A 105 25.71 20.14 -30.89
CA VAL A 105 26.52 20.35 -29.68
C VAL A 105 27.45 21.55 -29.90
N HIS A 106 27.50 22.45 -28.93
CA HIS A 106 28.27 23.68 -29.03
C HIS A 106 29.56 23.61 -28.23
N GLU A 107 29.48 23.09 -27.00
CA GLU A 107 30.60 23.12 -26.05
C GLU A 107 30.55 21.88 -25.15
N VAL A 108 31.74 21.38 -24.79
CA VAL A 108 31.97 20.40 -23.71
C VAL A 108 33.28 20.79 -23.03
N ILE A 109 33.20 21.46 -21.88
CA ILE A 109 34.32 22.04 -21.17
C ILE A 109 34.44 21.36 -19.81
N VAL A 110 35.64 20.87 -19.49
CA VAL A 110 35.98 20.45 -18.12
C VAL A 110 36.82 21.54 -17.49
N TRP A 111 36.33 22.11 -16.40
CA TRP A 111 37.06 23.08 -15.60
C TRP A 111 37.75 22.36 -14.46
N ARG A 112 39.08 22.45 -14.42
CA ARG A 112 39.92 21.92 -13.34
C ARG A 112 40.76 23.03 -12.76
N ASP A 113 40.67 23.24 -11.45
CA ASP A 113 41.32 24.37 -10.76
C ASP A 113 41.01 25.73 -11.43
N ASN A 114 39.75 25.93 -11.82
CA ASN A 114 39.26 27.09 -12.59
C ASN A 114 39.93 27.31 -13.97
N LYS A 115 40.61 26.31 -14.52
CA LYS A 115 41.16 26.35 -15.87
C LYS A 115 40.27 25.56 -16.83
N PRO A 116 39.72 26.19 -17.88
CA PRO A 116 38.88 25.49 -18.84
C PRO A 116 39.73 24.56 -19.72
N GLN A 117 39.22 23.36 -19.97
CA GLN A 117 39.74 22.41 -20.93
C GLN A 117 38.62 22.13 -21.92
N GLN A 118 38.74 22.64 -23.15
CA GLN A 118 37.80 22.32 -24.22
C GLN A 118 37.98 20.85 -24.60
N ARG A 119 36.91 20.08 -24.51
CA ARG A 119 36.88 18.63 -24.72
C ARG A 119 35.78 18.19 -25.68
N LEU A 120 35.14 19.11 -26.39
CA LEU A 120 34.24 18.75 -27.46
C LEU A 120 34.99 18.02 -28.58
N ASP A 121 34.76 16.71 -28.66
CA ASP A 121 35.05 15.88 -29.81
C ASP A 121 33.73 15.24 -30.24
N ILE A 122 33.21 15.66 -31.40
CA ILE A 122 31.90 15.19 -31.88
C ILE A 122 31.93 13.71 -32.25
N ASP A 123 33.10 13.19 -32.67
CA ASP A 123 33.27 11.81 -33.10
C ASP A 123 33.34 10.85 -31.88
N ALA A 124 33.56 11.39 -30.69
CA ALA A 124 33.54 10.63 -29.44
C ALA A 124 32.11 10.33 -28.93
N PHE A 125 31.09 11.05 -29.43
CA PHE A 125 29.70 10.77 -29.07
C PHE A 125 29.23 9.46 -29.72
N LYS A 126 28.63 8.59 -28.92
CA LYS A 126 27.90 7.42 -29.39
C LYS A 126 26.44 7.77 -29.49
N VAL A 127 25.84 7.60 -30.67
CA VAL A 127 24.39 7.74 -30.84
C VAL A 127 23.75 6.38 -30.75
N LEU A 128 22.92 6.22 -29.72
CA LEU A 128 22.33 4.97 -29.30
C LEU A 128 20.81 5.09 -29.40
N ALA A 129 20.15 4.10 -29.99
CA ALA A 129 18.69 4.02 -29.94
C ALA A 129 18.26 3.83 -28.48
N GLN A 130 17.35 4.68 -28.01
CA GLN A 130 16.84 4.71 -26.64
C GLN A 130 15.41 4.14 -26.64
N GLU A 131 15.33 2.83 -26.82
CA GLU A 131 14.06 2.13 -26.97
C GLU A 131 13.54 1.61 -25.62
N SER A 132 13.29 2.55 -24.70
CA SER A 132 12.88 2.27 -23.31
C SER A 132 11.55 1.52 -23.19
N ASP A 133 10.68 1.62 -24.19
CA ASP A 133 9.32 1.09 -24.15
C ASP A 133 9.14 -0.19 -24.98
N LEU A 134 10.22 -0.83 -25.47
CA LEU A 134 10.13 -2.08 -26.23
C LEU A 134 9.56 -3.24 -25.42
N THR A 135 9.80 -3.25 -24.10
CA THR A 135 9.19 -4.22 -23.18
C THR A 135 7.68 -4.08 -23.10
N ARG A 136 7.15 -2.92 -23.51
CA ARG A 136 5.73 -2.60 -23.65
C ARG A 136 5.26 -2.67 -25.11
N PHE A 137 6.08 -3.22 -26.00
CA PHE A 137 5.85 -3.30 -27.45
C PHE A 137 5.70 -1.93 -28.13
N ILE A 138 6.40 -0.91 -27.65
CA ILE A 138 6.42 0.42 -28.27
C ILE A 138 7.85 0.74 -28.74
N TYR A 139 7.95 1.14 -30.00
CA TYR A 139 9.14 1.69 -30.63
C TYR A 139 8.91 3.19 -30.83
N ASN A 140 9.58 4.01 -30.04
CA ASN A 140 9.36 5.47 -30.00
C ASN A 140 10.34 6.24 -30.91
N GLY A 141 11.39 5.58 -31.40
CA GLY A 141 12.40 6.15 -32.29
C GLY A 141 13.27 7.22 -31.65
N ALA A 142 13.33 7.29 -30.32
CA ALA A 142 14.21 8.20 -29.60
C ALA A 142 15.65 7.72 -29.66
N TYR A 143 16.57 8.67 -29.81
CA TYR A 143 18.01 8.42 -29.77
C TYR A 143 18.66 9.24 -28.67
N THR A 144 19.72 8.70 -28.08
CA THR A 144 20.59 9.39 -27.15
C THR A 144 21.95 9.59 -27.76
N ALA A 145 22.44 10.83 -27.80
CA ALA A 145 23.85 11.14 -27.95
C ALA A 145 24.54 11.01 -26.58
N TYR A 146 25.36 9.98 -26.44
CA TYR A 146 26.08 9.62 -25.22
C TYR A 146 27.57 9.93 -25.34
N LEU A 147 28.12 10.65 -24.37
CA LEU A 147 29.56 10.89 -24.24
C LEU A 147 30.03 10.50 -22.84
N LEU A 148 31.03 9.60 -22.79
CA LEU A 148 31.79 9.30 -21.58
C LEU A 148 32.98 10.26 -21.50
N LEU A 149 33.08 11.03 -20.42
CA LEU A 149 34.21 11.94 -20.21
C LEU A 149 35.35 11.21 -19.49
N GLU A 150 36.51 11.17 -20.14
CA GLU A 150 37.72 10.56 -19.58
C GLU A 150 38.38 11.46 -18.53
N ASP A 151 39.05 10.88 -17.52
CA ASP A 151 39.80 11.61 -16.48
C ASP A 151 38.98 12.76 -15.83
N ILE A 152 37.77 12.47 -15.36
CA ILE A 152 37.03 13.35 -14.44
C ILE A 152 37.47 13.07 -13.01
N ARG A 153 37.61 14.13 -12.22
CA ARG A 153 38.08 14.07 -10.84
C ARG A 153 37.12 14.83 -9.92
N GLN A 154 37.18 14.46 -8.64
CA GLN A 154 36.53 15.23 -7.60
C GLN A 154 37.00 16.70 -7.64
N GLY A 155 36.06 17.64 -7.61
CA GLY A 155 36.29 19.08 -7.73
C GLY A 155 36.22 19.62 -9.15
N ASP A 156 36.18 18.77 -10.18
CA ASP A 156 35.99 19.22 -11.56
C ASP A 156 34.56 19.75 -11.76
N ARG A 157 34.43 20.70 -12.69
CA ARG A 157 33.13 21.18 -13.18
C ARG A 157 33.00 20.88 -14.66
N ILE A 158 31.93 20.19 -15.01
CA ILE A 158 31.60 19.79 -16.38
C ILE A 158 30.56 20.78 -16.91
N GLU A 159 30.88 21.45 -17.99
CA GLU A 159 29.99 22.38 -18.67
C GLU A 159 29.75 21.91 -20.09
N TYR A 160 28.50 21.82 -20.51
CA TYR A 160 28.18 21.49 -21.89
C TYR A 160 26.94 22.24 -22.36
N SER A 161 26.88 22.51 -23.66
CA SER A 161 25.72 23.16 -24.26
C SER A 161 25.40 22.61 -25.64
N TYR A 162 24.11 22.58 -25.96
CA TYR A 162 23.59 22.03 -27.21
C TYR A 162 22.26 22.69 -27.60
N THR A 163 21.88 22.56 -28.86
CA THR A 163 20.57 22.96 -29.38
C THR A 163 19.89 21.76 -30.03
N VAL A 164 18.65 21.48 -29.63
CA VAL A 164 17.76 20.59 -30.39
C VAL A 164 16.82 21.47 -31.21
N ARG A 165 16.84 21.30 -32.53
CA ARG A 165 15.99 22.05 -33.47
C ARG A 165 15.08 21.10 -34.23
N GLY A 166 13.80 21.42 -34.26
CA GLY A 166 12.78 20.67 -34.98
C GLY A 166 11.60 20.30 -34.09
N GLN A 167 10.46 20.05 -34.72
CA GLN A 167 9.22 19.66 -34.06
C GLN A 167 8.50 18.67 -34.96
N ASN A 168 7.70 17.79 -34.34
CA ASN A 168 6.91 16.84 -35.09
C ASN A 168 5.93 17.57 -36.04
N PRO A 169 5.99 17.28 -37.36
CA PRO A 169 5.14 17.93 -38.35
C PRO A 169 3.64 17.66 -38.14
N VAL A 170 3.28 16.58 -37.41
CA VAL A 170 1.88 16.22 -37.13
C VAL A 170 1.10 17.32 -36.41
N PHE A 171 1.78 18.23 -35.71
CA PHE A 171 1.14 19.36 -35.00
C PHE A 171 0.89 20.59 -35.89
N GLY A 172 1.24 20.54 -37.19
CA GLY A 172 0.96 21.64 -38.13
C GLY A 172 1.65 22.96 -37.77
N GLY A 173 2.80 22.90 -37.10
CA GLY A 173 3.57 24.08 -36.67
C GLY A 173 3.06 24.78 -35.39
N ARG A 174 1.98 24.28 -34.79
CA ARG A 174 1.48 24.79 -33.50
C ARG A 174 2.45 24.46 -32.37
N TYR A 175 2.62 25.39 -31.44
CA TYR A 175 3.57 25.24 -30.34
C TYR A 175 2.89 24.79 -29.04
N TYR A 176 3.54 23.87 -28.33
CA TYR A 176 3.25 23.55 -26.93
C TYR A 176 4.55 23.20 -26.22
N LYS A 177 4.63 23.40 -24.91
CA LYS A 177 5.78 23.00 -24.09
C LYS A 177 5.45 23.01 -22.60
N ASP A 178 5.95 22.02 -21.87
CA ASP A 178 6.17 22.10 -20.42
C ASP A 178 7.60 22.59 -20.16
N ILE A 179 7.72 23.66 -19.38
CA ILE A 179 8.99 24.26 -18.96
C ILE A 179 9.16 24.01 -17.47
N TYR A 180 10.02 23.05 -17.13
CA TYR A 180 10.32 22.69 -15.75
C TYR A 180 11.45 23.56 -15.19
N PHE A 181 11.32 23.96 -13.93
CA PHE A 181 12.32 24.74 -13.20
C PHE A 181 12.97 23.95 -12.06
N GLN A 182 12.53 22.73 -11.82
CA GLN A 182 13.01 21.85 -10.77
C GLN A 182 13.48 20.52 -11.37
N SER A 183 14.36 19.79 -10.67
CA SER A 183 14.84 18.47 -11.10
C SER A 183 14.94 17.49 -9.92
N SER A 184 15.37 16.26 -10.17
CA SER A 184 15.67 15.27 -9.13
C SER A 184 16.99 15.52 -8.40
N SER A 185 17.75 16.54 -8.79
CA SER A 185 18.95 17.02 -8.10
C SER A 185 18.81 18.51 -7.76
N ASP A 186 19.52 18.94 -6.72
CA ASP A 186 19.60 20.36 -6.40
C ASP A 186 20.23 21.17 -7.53
N ILE A 187 19.66 22.35 -7.77
CA ILE A 187 20.09 23.28 -8.81
C ILE A 187 20.46 24.63 -8.19
N ALA A 188 21.71 25.04 -8.33
CA ALA A 188 22.18 26.31 -7.79
C ALA A 188 21.58 27.52 -8.52
N GLN A 189 21.44 27.43 -9.85
CA GLN A 189 20.82 28.45 -10.69
C GLN A 189 20.01 27.80 -11.81
N VAL A 190 18.76 28.22 -11.94
CA VAL A 190 17.90 27.87 -13.08
C VAL A 190 17.62 29.13 -13.88
N TYR A 191 17.79 29.05 -15.19
CA TYR A 191 17.40 30.11 -16.12
C TYR A 191 16.66 29.51 -17.29
N SER A 192 15.39 29.87 -17.44
CA SER A 192 14.55 29.42 -18.53
C SER A 192 13.99 30.63 -19.28
N SER A 193 14.00 30.61 -20.60
CA SER A 193 13.32 31.64 -21.39
C SER A 193 12.58 31.08 -22.60
N LEU A 194 11.50 31.75 -22.99
CA LEU A 194 10.73 31.46 -24.19
C LEU A 194 10.59 32.71 -25.04
N LEU A 195 11.09 32.64 -26.28
CA LEU A 195 10.89 33.65 -27.32
C LEU A 195 9.65 33.30 -28.15
N VAL A 196 8.66 34.18 -28.09
CA VAL A 196 7.40 34.12 -28.86
C VAL A 196 7.45 35.19 -29.95
N PRO A 197 7.47 34.79 -31.25
CA PRO A 197 7.44 35.72 -32.37
C PRO A 197 6.14 36.54 -32.40
N GLN A 198 6.20 37.70 -33.06
CA GLN A 198 5.04 38.56 -33.27
C GLN A 198 3.88 37.81 -33.95
N GLY A 199 2.66 38.05 -33.48
CA GLY A 199 1.43 37.53 -34.08
C GLY A 199 1.06 36.09 -33.70
N ARG A 200 1.80 35.47 -32.77
CA ARG A 200 1.42 34.18 -32.16
C ARG A 200 0.92 34.41 -30.73
N GLU A 201 -0.23 33.83 -30.41
CA GLU A 201 -0.90 33.98 -29.12
C GLU A 201 -0.84 32.66 -28.34
N PHE A 202 -0.22 32.69 -27.16
CA PHE A 202 0.04 31.50 -26.34
C PHE A 202 -0.68 31.64 -24.99
N ALA A 203 -1.30 30.56 -24.53
CA ALA A 203 -1.81 30.41 -23.18
C ALA A 203 -0.69 29.89 -22.26
N PHE A 204 -0.68 30.35 -21.01
CA PHE A 204 0.27 29.93 -19.97
C PHE A 204 -0.48 29.45 -18.74
N ARG A 205 0.01 28.38 -18.10
CA ARG A 205 -0.49 27.90 -16.82
C ARG A 205 0.69 27.47 -15.96
N ALA A 206 0.77 28.01 -14.75
CA ALA A 206 1.80 27.67 -13.77
C ALA A 206 1.31 26.56 -12.83
N PHE A 207 2.21 25.67 -12.45
CA PHE A 207 1.98 24.57 -11.52
C PHE A 207 3.04 24.60 -10.42
N ASN A 208 2.61 24.40 -9.18
CA ASN A 208 3.45 24.48 -7.98
C ASN A 208 4.12 25.87 -7.84
N ASP A 209 5.25 25.94 -7.13
CA ASP A 209 5.95 27.20 -6.83
C ASP A 209 6.91 27.59 -7.97
N VAL A 210 6.37 28.19 -9.04
CA VAL A 210 7.18 28.64 -10.19
C VAL A 210 7.87 29.98 -9.93
N PRO A 211 9.02 30.26 -10.57
CA PRO A 211 9.66 31.57 -10.49
C PRO A 211 8.79 32.68 -11.09
N GLU A 212 8.97 33.92 -10.63
CA GLU A 212 8.27 35.07 -11.23
C GLU A 212 8.70 35.30 -12.68
N VAL A 213 7.74 35.49 -13.58
CA VAL A 213 8.02 35.72 -15.00
C VAL A 213 8.38 37.17 -15.28
N LYS A 214 9.53 37.40 -15.91
CA LYS A 214 9.92 38.70 -16.48
C LYS A 214 9.65 38.69 -17.97
N ILE A 215 8.87 39.66 -18.44
CA ILE A 215 8.51 39.78 -19.86
C ILE A 215 9.25 40.98 -20.44
N THR A 216 9.96 40.74 -21.54
CA THR A 216 10.58 41.80 -22.35
C THR A 216 10.13 41.65 -23.79
N GLU A 217 10.08 42.75 -24.54
CA GLU A 217 9.70 42.72 -25.96
C GLU A 217 10.71 43.53 -26.76
N ASN A 218 11.33 42.90 -27.76
CA ASN A 218 12.28 43.52 -28.66
C ASN A 218 11.94 43.09 -30.09
N ASP A 219 11.89 44.04 -31.03
CA ASP A 219 11.61 43.80 -32.45
C ASP A 219 10.38 42.90 -32.70
N GLY A 220 9.30 43.13 -31.93
CA GLY A 220 8.06 42.36 -32.00
C GLY A 220 8.13 40.92 -31.45
N THR A 221 9.27 40.50 -30.92
CA THR A 221 9.44 39.21 -30.25
C THR A 221 9.33 39.40 -28.73
N LYS A 222 8.37 38.73 -28.11
CA LYS A 222 8.23 38.68 -26.65
C LYS A 222 9.13 37.60 -26.08
N ARG A 223 9.90 37.93 -25.05
CA ARG A 223 10.70 36.98 -24.27
C ARG A 223 10.16 36.90 -22.85
N TYR A 224 9.69 35.72 -22.49
CA TYR A 224 9.33 35.34 -21.12
C TYR A 224 10.57 34.73 -20.47
N VAL A 225 10.95 35.21 -19.29
CA VAL A 225 12.14 34.75 -18.56
C VAL A 225 11.72 34.34 -17.16
N TRP A 226 12.11 33.13 -16.77
CA TRP A 226 12.01 32.59 -15.43
C TRP A 226 13.42 32.32 -14.93
N GLU A 227 13.76 32.85 -13.77
CA GLU A 227 15.08 32.66 -13.16
C GLU A 227 14.91 32.47 -11.66
N ASP A 228 15.58 31.46 -11.11
CA ASP A 228 15.61 31.19 -9.69
C ASP A 228 16.98 30.66 -9.23
N SER A 229 17.17 30.53 -7.93
CA SER A 229 18.45 30.11 -7.33
C SER A 229 18.25 29.29 -6.08
N GLN A 230 19.19 28.39 -5.82
CA GLN A 230 19.10 27.42 -4.72
C GLN A 230 17.80 26.60 -4.78
N VAL A 231 17.45 26.13 -5.98
CA VAL A 231 16.26 25.32 -6.21
C VAL A 231 16.53 23.90 -5.71
N GLN A 232 15.74 23.47 -4.74
CA GLN A 232 15.84 22.13 -4.16
C GLN A 232 15.32 21.06 -5.11
N ALA A 233 15.86 19.86 -5.01
CA ALA A 233 15.34 18.70 -5.73
C ALA A 233 13.86 18.44 -5.38
N ALA A 234 13.08 17.99 -6.36
CA ALA A 234 11.74 17.46 -6.11
C ALA A 234 11.86 16.09 -5.43
N GLU A 235 11.12 15.90 -4.34
CA GLU A 235 11.11 14.61 -3.62
C GLU A 235 10.24 13.60 -4.37
N TYR A 236 10.68 12.35 -4.45
CA TYR A 236 9.88 11.21 -4.91
C TYR A 236 9.63 10.28 -3.72
N GLU A 237 8.39 9.83 -3.54
CA GLU A 237 8.05 8.86 -2.51
C GLU A 237 7.35 7.66 -3.16
N ASP A 238 7.74 6.44 -2.76
CA ASP A 238 7.10 5.19 -3.23
C ASP A 238 5.59 5.26 -3.08
N TYR A 239 4.85 4.57 -3.96
CA TYR A 239 3.39 4.62 -3.99
C TYR A 239 2.80 6.03 -4.22
N GLN A 240 3.52 7.02 -4.79
CA GLN A 240 2.87 8.26 -5.20
C GLN A 240 1.97 8.05 -6.44
N PRO A 241 0.78 8.68 -6.54
CA PRO A 241 -0.06 8.57 -7.73
C PRO A 241 0.66 9.08 -8.99
N SER A 242 0.43 8.42 -10.12
CA SER A 242 1.08 8.76 -11.39
C SER A 242 0.72 10.13 -11.96
N TRP A 243 -0.42 10.71 -11.56
CA TRP A 243 -0.79 12.08 -11.90
C TRP A 243 -0.13 13.14 -11.02
N PHE A 244 0.47 12.75 -9.89
CA PHE A 244 1.04 13.68 -8.94
C PHE A 244 2.41 14.15 -9.43
N ASP A 245 2.44 15.40 -9.91
CA ASP A 245 3.63 16.11 -10.35
C ASP A 245 3.90 17.29 -9.42
N ASN A 246 4.93 17.14 -8.56
CA ASN A 246 5.37 18.17 -7.62
C ASN A 246 6.47 19.07 -8.19
N TYR A 247 6.84 18.93 -9.45
CA TYR A 247 7.86 19.78 -10.06
C TYR A 247 7.27 21.15 -10.41
N ALA A 248 7.95 22.22 -10.03
CA ALA A 248 7.60 23.56 -10.47
C ALA A 248 7.76 23.68 -12.00
N HIS A 249 6.65 23.97 -12.70
CA HIS A 249 6.67 24.09 -14.15
C HIS A 249 5.59 25.02 -14.71
N VAL A 250 5.81 25.49 -15.94
CA VAL A 250 4.81 26.26 -16.72
C VAL A 250 4.45 25.51 -17.99
N GLN A 251 3.15 25.31 -18.19
CA GLN A 251 2.58 24.88 -19.47
C GLN A 251 2.40 26.05 -20.41
N VAL A 252 2.76 25.82 -21.66
CA VAL A 252 2.59 26.75 -22.77
C VAL A 252 1.84 26.04 -23.89
N SER A 253 0.78 26.63 -24.42
CA SER A 253 0.05 26.10 -25.57
C SER A 253 -0.48 27.19 -26.49
N GLU A 254 -0.38 26.98 -27.79
CA GLU A 254 -1.00 27.81 -28.82
C GLU A 254 -2.43 27.35 -29.18
N TYR A 255 -2.92 26.25 -28.58
CA TYR A 255 -4.31 25.83 -28.78
C TYR A 255 -5.20 26.62 -27.83
N ALA A 256 -6.17 27.36 -28.38
CA ALA A 256 -7.04 28.25 -27.61
C ALA A 256 -8.10 27.50 -26.79
N GLY A 257 -8.41 26.26 -27.15
CA GLY A 257 -9.47 25.47 -26.54
C GLY A 257 -9.47 24.01 -27.02
N TRP A 258 -10.26 23.17 -26.36
CA TRP A 258 -10.38 21.76 -26.72
C TRP A 258 -10.97 21.54 -28.11
N GLU A 259 -11.75 22.49 -28.63
CA GLU A 259 -12.27 22.44 -30.01
C GLU A 259 -11.17 22.42 -31.06
N GLU A 260 -10.10 23.20 -30.86
CA GLU A 260 -8.97 23.19 -31.79
C GLU A 260 -8.20 21.86 -31.73
N VAL A 261 -8.08 21.28 -30.53
CA VAL A 261 -7.46 19.96 -30.34
C VAL A 261 -8.31 18.85 -30.97
N ALA A 262 -9.64 18.90 -30.80
CA ALA A 262 -10.55 17.93 -31.40
C ALA A 262 -10.53 18.03 -32.93
N LYS A 263 -10.51 19.26 -33.48
CA LYS A 263 -10.36 19.50 -34.91
C LYS A 263 -9.05 18.93 -35.44
N TRP A 264 -7.93 19.23 -34.77
CA TRP A 264 -6.63 18.67 -35.12
C TRP A 264 -6.65 17.12 -35.10
N GLY A 265 -7.22 16.51 -34.07
CA GLY A 265 -7.32 15.05 -33.95
C GLY A 265 -8.14 14.41 -35.09
N MET A 266 -9.24 15.05 -35.51
CA MET A 266 -10.04 14.59 -36.65
C MET A 266 -9.32 14.75 -38.00
N GLU A 267 -8.46 15.77 -38.16
CA GLU A 267 -7.65 15.98 -39.36
C GLU A 267 -6.48 14.99 -39.44
N VAL A 268 -5.87 14.68 -38.29
CA VAL A 268 -4.78 13.70 -38.19
C VAL A 268 -5.29 12.27 -38.38
N ASN A 269 -6.45 11.95 -37.79
CA ASN A 269 -7.05 10.61 -37.80
C ASN A 269 -8.46 10.62 -38.44
N PRO A 270 -8.57 10.85 -39.76
CA PRO A 270 -9.86 10.95 -40.43
C PRO A 270 -10.58 9.60 -40.48
N VAL A 271 -11.82 9.59 -40.01
CA VAL A 271 -12.67 8.41 -40.00
C VAL A 271 -13.50 8.32 -41.27
N LYS A 272 -13.35 7.23 -42.01
CA LYS A 272 -14.17 6.87 -43.18
C LYS A 272 -15.01 5.62 -42.86
N SER A 273 -16.05 5.38 -43.64
CA SER A 273 -16.87 4.17 -43.54
C SER A 273 -16.38 3.02 -44.43
N ASP A 274 -15.45 3.30 -45.33
CA ASP A 274 -14.87 2.33 -46.25
C ASP A 274 -13.40 2.67 -46.53
N TYR A 275 -12.57 1.64 -46.50
CA TYR A 275 -11.13 1.68 -46.78
C TYR A 275 -10.74 0.68 -47.89
N GLY A 276 -11.71 0.01 -48.52
CA GLY A 276 -11.51 -0.94 -49.62
C GLY A 276 -10.72 -2.20 -49.21
N GLY A 277 -10.41 -3.06 -50.19
CA GLY A 277 -9.49 -4.19 -50.00
C GLY A 277 -9.90 -5.15 -48.87
N ILE A 278 -8.92 -5.53 -48.04
CA ILE A 278 -9.12 -6.44 -46.90
C ILE A 278 -10.22 -5.96 -45.95
N PHE A 279 -10.33 -4.65 -45.75
CA PHE A 279 -11.32 -4.07 -44.83
C PHE A 279 -12.75 -4.38 -45.25
N ALA A 280 -13.07 -4.24 -46.54
CA ALA A 280 -14.39 -4.58 -47.07
C ALA A 280 -14.70 -6.09 -46.95
N GLY A 281 -13.67 -6.93 -47.09
CA GLY A 281 -13.75 -8.37 -46.84
C GLY A 281 -14.10 -8.68 -45.39
N THR A 282 -13.35 -8.13 -44.44
CA THR A 282 -13.58 -8.29 -43.00
C THR A 282 -14.98 -7.80 -42.59
N VAL A 283 -15.44 -6.65 -43.10
CA VAL A 283 -16.79 -6.16 -42.83
C VAL A 283 -17.85 -7.15 -43.33
N SER A 284 -17.64 -7.75 -44.50
CA SER A 284 -18.57 -8.72 -45.09
C SER A 284 -18.61 -10.01 -44.28
N GLU A 285 -17.46 -10.49 -43.81
CA GLU A 285 -17.34 -11.68 -42.96
C GLU A 285 -18.01 -11.48 -41.59
N LEU A 286 -17.72 -10.36 -40.92
CA LEU A 286 -18.36 -10.00 -39.66
C LEU A 286 -19.89 -9.90 -39.82
N LYS A 287 -20.39 -9.32 -40.91
CA LYS A 287 -21.83 -9.26 -41.19
C LYS A 287 -22.44 -10.64 -41.46
N ALA A 288 -21.72 -11.53 -42.13
CA ALA A 288 -22.22 -12.87 -42.46
C ALA A 288 -22.31 -13.80 -41.23
N THR A 289 -21.49 -13.56 -40.22
CA THR A 289 -21.39 -14.37 -39.00
C THR A 289 -22.18 -13.80 -37.82
N SER A 290 -22.71 -12.59 -37.93
CA SER A 290 -23.47 -11.92 -36.88
C SER A 290 -24.98 -12.08 -37.08
N GLU A 291 -25.70 -12.51 -36.05
CA GLU A 291 -27.16 -12.68 -36.10
C GLU A 291 -27.92 -11.39 -35.79
N SER A 292 -27.29 -10.46 -35.09
CA SER A 292 -27.84 -9.16 -34.70
C SER A 292 -26.81 -8.02 -34.78
N PRO A 293 -27.25 -6.74 -34.73
CA PRO A 293 -26.33 -5.60 -34.62
C PRO A 293 -25.43 -5.66 -33.38
N ALA A 294 -25.91 -6.23 -32.27
CA ALA A 294 -25.13 -6.38 -31.04
C ALA A 294 -24.03 -7.43 -31.22
N ASP A 295 -24.33 -8.54 -31.91
CA ASP A 295 -23.33 -9.57 -32.23
C ASP A 295 -22.24 -9.01 -33.14
N TYR A 296 -22.62 -8.19 -34.13
CA TYR A 296 -21.67 -7.51 -35.01
C TYR A 296 -20.73 -6.58 -34.24
N GLN A 297 -21.28 -5.78 -33.33
CA GLN A 297 -20.48 -4.89 -32.48
C GLN A 297 -19.47 -5.68 -31.65
N LEU A 298 -19.93 -6.74 -30.98
CA LEU A 298 -19.07 -7.56 -30.13
C LEU A 298 -18.01 -8.32 -30.94
N ALA A 299 -18.36 -8.85 -32.11
CA ALA A 299 -17.42 -9.52 -33.01
C ALA A 299 -16.34 -8.56 -33.52
N ALA A 300 -16.71 -7.32 -33.89
CA ALA A 300 -15.74 -6.30 -34.28
C ALA A 300 -14.81 -5.91 -33.12
N ILE A 301 -15.34 -5.76 -31.90
CA ILE A 301 -14.54 -5.49 -30.70
C ILE A 301 -13.56 -6.63 -30.43
N LYS A 302 -14.02 -7.88 -30.45
CA LYS A 302 -13.19 -9.06 -30.20
C LYS A 302 -12.08 -9.21 -31.25
N LEU A 303 -12.39 -9.01 -32.53
CA LEU A 303 -11.39 -9.02 -33.61
C LEU A 303 -10.30 -7.99 -33.32
N VAL A 304 -10.67 -6.75 -33.03
CA VAL A 304 -9.67 -5.71 -32.79
C VAL A 304 -8.89 -5.98 -31.50
N GLN A 305 -9.51 -6.46 -30.43
CA GLN A 305 -8.84 -6.70 -29.14
C GLN A 305 -7.89 -7.91 -29.19
N ASN A 306 -8.28 -9.00 -29.85
CA ASN A 306 -7.60 -10.29 -29.76
C ASN A 306 -6.82 -10.68 -31.03
N ASP A 307 -7.27 -10.27 -32.22
CA ASP A 307 -6.63 -10.67 -33.48
C ASP A 307 -5.62 -9.63 -33.98
N ILE A 308 -5.70 -8.39 -33.49
CA ILE A 308 -4.72 -7.32 -33.76
C ILE A 308 -3.78 -7.18 -32.56
N ARG A 309 -2.53 -7.61 -32.71
CA ARG A 309 -1.54 -7.54 -31.63
C ARG A 309 -1.16 -6.10 -31.31
N TYR A 310 -0.93 -5.78 -30.04
CA TYR A 310 -0.40 -4.46 -29.68
C TYR A 310 1.07 -4.32 -30.13
N MET A 311 1.34 -3.27 -30.91
CA MET A 311 2.69 -2.83 -31.27
C MET A 311 2.62 -1.37 -31.71
N GLY A 312 3.25 -0.48 -30.95
CA GLY A 312 3.35 0.94 -31.30
C GLY A 312 4.62 1.22 -32.07
N VAL A 313 4.47 1.78 -33.27
CA VAL A 313 5.58 2.36 -34.04
C VAL A 313 5.34 3.86 -34.11
N GLU A 314 5.85 4.57 -33.12
CA GLU A 314 5.49 5.97 -32.83
C GLU A 314 6.50 6.97 -33.39
N THR A 315 7.03 6.69 -34.57
CA THR A 315 8.03 7.52 -35.25
C THR A 315 7.41 8.59 -36.15
N GLY A 316 8.09 9.73 -36.28
CA GLY A 316 7.59 10.86 -37.07
C GLY A 316 6.11 11.19 -36.82
N GLU A 317 5.33 11.33 -37.89
CA GLU A 317 3.89 11.60 -37.79
C GLU A 317 3.10 10.46 -37.14
N HIS A 318 3.59 9.21 -37.23
CA HIS A 318 2.94 8.03 -36.63
C HIS A 318 3.02 7.99 -35.11
N SER A 319 3.66 8.96 -34.47
CA SER A 319 3.42 9.23 -33.04
C SER A 319 1.94 9.50 -32.72
N HIS A 320 1.23 10.22 -33.60
CA HIS A 320 -0.18 10.61 -33.39
C HIS A 320 -1.12 10.25 -34.54
N ARG A 321 -0.58 10.07 -35.76
CA ARG A 321 -1.32 9.60 -36.93
C ARG A 321 -1.40 8.07 -36.92
N ALA A 322 -2.62 7.55 -36.95
CA ALA A 322 -2.86 6.13 -37.07
C ALA A 322 -2.59 5.64 -38.51
N ASN A 323 -2.14 4.39 -38.60
CA ASN A 323 -2.13 3.62 -39.84
C ASN A 323 -3.56 3.42 -40.36
N SER A 324 -3.70 3.15 -41.66
CA SER A 324 -5.03 2.95 -42.22
C SER A 324 -5.65 1.64 -41.70
N PRO A 325 -6.98 1.56 -41.47
CA PRO A 325 -7.64 0.32 -41.07
C PRO A 325 -7.32 -0.90 -41.95
N SER A 326 -7.17 -0.71 -43.28
CA SER A 326 -6.76 -1.80 -44.19
C SER A 326 -5.32 -2.26 -43.91
N GLU A 327 -4.40 -1.34 -43.65
CA GLU A 327 -3.01 -1.65 -43.32
C GLU A 327 -2.89 -2.35 -41.95
N VAL A 328 -3.65 -1.90 -40.95
CA VAL A 328 -3.69 -2.56 -39.63
C VAL A 328 -4.17 -4.01 -39.75
N LEU A 329 -5.19 -4.27 -40.58
CA LEU A 329 -5.68 -5.62 -40.86
C LEU A 329 -4.64 -6.46 -41.65
N GLU A 330 -3.93 -5.87 -42.60
CA GLU A 330 -2.88 -6.55 -43.37
C GLU A 330 -1.67 -6.94 -42.51
N GLN A 331 -1.24 -6.05 -41.61
CA GLN A 331 -0.05 -6.29 -40.77
C GLN A 331 -0.36 -7.07 -39.49
N GLY A 332 -1.61 -7.09 -39.03
CA GLY A 332 -2.06 -7.82 -37.84
C GLY A 332 -1.60 -7.22 -36.51
N TYR A 333 -1.16 -5.96 -36.49
CA TYR A 333 -0.78 -5.25 -35.28
C TYR A 333 -1.06 -3.74 -35.36
N GLY A 334 -1.09 -3.08 -34.21
CA GLY A 334 -1.20 -1.62 -34.08
C GLY A 334 -1.24 -1.18 -32.62
N ASP A 335 -1.11 0.11 -32.36
CA ASP A 335 -1.22 0.70 -31.03
C ASP A 335 -2.64 1.23 -30.71
N CYS A 336 -2.76 2.10 -29.69
CA CYS A 336 -4.03 2.64 -29.23
C CYS A 336 -4.81 3.40 -30.31
N LYS A 337 -4.15 4.22 -31.12
CA LYS A 337 -4.79 5.03 -32.17
C LYS A 337 -5.15 4.17 -33.38
N ASP A 338 -4.29 3.20 -33.73
CA ASP A 338 -4.53 2.26 -34.83
C ASP A 338 -5.75 1.39 -34.55
N LYS A 339 -5.75 0.71 -33.39
CA LYS A 339 -6.83 -0.18 -32.97
C LYS A 339 -8.15 0.60 -32.76
N SER A 340 -8.09 1.83 -32.23
CA SER A 340 -9.29 2.68 -32.10
C SER A 340 -9.85 3.13 -33.44
N LEU A 341 -9.00 3.54 -34.38
CA LEU A 341 -9.44 3.94 -35.72
C LEU A 341 -10.05 2.75 -36.48
N LEU A 342 -9.42 1.58 -36.42
CA LEU A 342 -9.94 0.35 -37.01
C LEU A 342 -11.31 -0.01 -36.42
N LEU A 343 -11.45 -0.01 -35.10
CA LEU A 343 -12.74 -0.35 -34.46
C LEU A 343 -13.84 0.65 -34.84
N VAL A 344 -13.56 1.96 -34.81
CA VAL A 344 -14.54 2.97 -35.24
C VAL A 344 -14.94 2.78 -36.71
N ALA A 345 -13.99 2.47 -37.59
CA ALA A 345 -14.26 2.22 -39.00
C ALA A 345 -15.17 1.00 -39.20
N LEU A 346 -14.86 -0.13 -38.55
CA LEU A 346 -15.67 -1.35 -38.60
C LEU A 346 -17.09 -1.09 -38.09
N LEU A 347 -17.23 -0.45 -36.93
CA LEU A 347 -18.54 -0.11 -36.36
C LEU A 347 -19.36 0.78 -37.31
N LYS A 348 -18.76 1.82 -37.90
CA LYS A 348 -19.44 2.66 -38.89
C LYS A 348 -19.85 1.91 -40.14
N ALA A 349 -19.03 0.99 -40.63
CA ALA A 349 -19.37 0.13 -41.77
C ALA A 349 -20.54 -0.84 -41.45
N GLY A 350 -20.72 -1.19 -40.18
CA GLY A 350 -21.87 -1.90 -39.63
C GLY A 350 -23.12 -1.03 -39.39
N GLY A 351 -23.06 0.27 -39.67
CA GLY A 351 -24.17 1.20 -39.39
C GLY A 351 -24.27 1.65 -37.93
N VAL A 352 -23.20 1.45 -37.14
CA VAL A 352 -23.13 1.86 -35.74
C VAL A 352 -22.41 3.20 -35.63
N GLU A 353 -23.03 4.14 -34.92
CA GLU A 353 -22.38 5.43 -34.63
C GLU A 353 -21.27 5.25 -33.59
N ALA A 354 -20.04 5.59 -33.96
CA ALA A 354 -18.88 5.56 -33.07
C ALA A 354 -17.94 6.73 -33.36
N GLN A 355 -17.21 7.16 -32.33
CA GLN A 355 -16.21 8.23 -32.41
C GLN A 355 -14.90 7.77 -31.75
N LEU A 356 -13.77 8.24 -32.29
CA LEU A 356 -12.51 8.20 -31.55
C LEU A 356 -12.60 9.19 -30.39
N ALA A 357 -11.96 8.85 -29.28
CA ALA A 357 -11.83 9.73 -28.14
C ALA A 357 -10.41 9.63 -27.58
N LEU A 358 -9.88 10.77 -27.12
CA LEU A 358 -8.57 10.86 -26.50
C LEU A 358 -8.74 10.95 -24.98
N VAL A 359 -7.93 10.20 -24.24
CA VAL A 359 -7.95 10.16 -22.77
C VAL A 359 -6.54 10.29 -22.21
N ASN A 360 -6.44 10.60 -20.92
CA ASN A 360 -5.18 10.52 -20.18
C ASN A 360 -5.28 9.47 -19.09
N THR A 361 -4.53 8.38 -19.22
CA THR A 361 -4.58 7.23 -18.29
C THR A 361 -4.00 7.54 -16.91
N TYR A 362 -3.20 8.60 -16.79
CA TYR A 362 -2.60 9.07 -15.54
C TYR A 362 -3.47 10.16 -14.90
N TYR A 363 -3.67 11.29 -15.60
CA TYR A 363 -4.40 12.45 -15.08
C TYR A 363 -5.89 12.19 -14.90
N ARG A 364 -6.50 11.35 -15.75
CA ARG A 364 -7.92 10.95 -15.65
C ARG A 364 -8.85 12.16 -15.53
N GLU A 365 -9.55 12.29 -14.41
CA GLU A 365 -10.42 13.44 -14.08
C GLU A 365 -9.71 14.80 -14.08
N LYS A 366 -8.41 14.79 -13.75
CA LYS A 366 -7.53 15.96 -13.69
C LYS A 366 -7.05 16.43 -15.05
N THR A 367 -7.37 15.73 -16.15
CA THR A 367 -6.99 16.16 -17.51
C THR A 367 -7.51 17.56 -17.84
N GLY A 368 -8.67 17.95 -17.29
CA GLY A 368 -9.21 19.31 -17.44
C GLY A 368 -8.41 20.40 -16.71
N GLU A 369 -7.49 20.03 -15.81
CA GLU A 369 -6.57 20.93 -15.13
C GLU A 369 -5.36 21.29 -16.00
N LEU A 370 -5.19 20.67 -17.17
CA LEU A 370 -4.13 20.97 -18.14
C LEU A 370 -4.58 22.04 -19.16
N LEU A 371 -3.62 22.69 -19.82
CA LEU A 371 -3.93 23.51 -20.99
C LEU A 371 -4.36 22.63 -22.17
N PRO A 372 -5.31 23.08 -23.00
CA PRO A 372 -5.64 22.40 -24.24
C PRO A 372 -4.39 22.18 -25.09
N SER A 373 -4.06 20.94 -25.39
CA SER A 373 -3.01 20.56 -26.32
C SER A 373 -3.18 19.08 -26.71
N PRO A 374 -2.62 18.63 -27.84
CA PRO A 374 -2.53 17.21 -28.16
C PRO A 374 -1.85 16.38 -27.06
N MET A 375 -0.86 16.94 -26.36
CA MET A 375 -0.11 16.24 -25.31
C MET A 375 -0.84 16.12 -23.98
N ALA A 376 -2.01 16.74 -23.83
CA ALA A 376 -2.86 16.51 -22.67
C ALA A 376 -3.39 15.06 -22.61
N PHE A 377 -3.27 14.31 -23.71
CA PHE A 377 -3.72 12.93 -23.85
C PHE A 377 -2.55 12.00 -24.14
N ASN A 378 -2.62 10.77 -23.63
CA ASN A 378 -1.59 9.75 -23.82
C ASN A 378 -2.17 8.43 -24.36
N HIS A 379 -3.48 8.37 -24.63
CA HIS A 379 -4.16 7.16 -25.07
C HIS A 379 -5.41 7.48 -25.89
N ALA A 380 -5.78 6.57 -26.79
CA ALA A 380 -6.97 6.66 -27.63
C ALA A 380 -7.91 5.47 -27.39
N VAL A 381 -9.21 5.76 -27.36
CA VAL A 381 -10.28 4.79 -27.09
C VAL A 381 -11.48 5.06 -28.00
N VAL A 382 -12.52 4.23 -27.90
CA VAL A 382 -13.72 4.31 -28.73
C VAL A 382 -14.96 4.60 -27.88
N ARG A 383 -15.75 5.58 -28.34
CA ARG A 383 -17.07 5.90 -27.81
C ARG A 383 -18.13 5.44 -28.81
N ILE A 384 -19.11 4.66 -28.36
CA ILE A 384 -20.18 4.09 -29.18
C ILE A 384 -21.53 4.69 -28.76
N GLY A 385 -22.29 5.21 -29.73
CA GLY A 385 -23.63 5.76 -29.56
C GLY A 385 -23.72 7.29 -29.64
N PRO A 386 -24.89 7.84 -30.01
CA PRO A 386 -25.05 9.28 -30.30
C PRO A 386 -25.10 10.19 -29.05
N GLU A 387 -25.63 9.71 -27.93
CA GLU A 387 -25.99 10.55 -26.79
C GLU A 387 -24.95 10.55 -25.67
N GLU A 388 -24.68 11.72 -25.10
CA GLU A 388 -23.91 11.87 -23.87
C GLU A 388 -24.63 11.17 -22.70
N GLY A 389 -23.88 10.43 -21.88
CA GLY A 389 -24.41 9.73 -20.70
C GLY A 389 -24.98 8.33 -20.94
N ASN A 390 -25.31 7.95 -22.19
CA ASN A 390 -25.76 6.59 -22.55
C ASN A 390 -24.76 5.82 -23.44
N ALA A 391 -23.64 6.47 -23.78
CA ALA A 391 -22.60 5.90 -24.63
C ALA A 391 -21.91 4.69 -23.96
N VAL A 392 -21.46 3.77 -24.80
CA VAL A 392 -20.58 2.67 -24.38
C VAL A 392 -19.15 3.04 -24.73
N TRP A 393 -18.25 2.86 -23.77
CA TRP A 393 -16.83 3.13 -23.91
C TRP A 393 -16.08 1.81 -24.05
N ILE A 394 -15.25 1.70 -25.08
CA ILE A 394 -14.44 0.52 -25.36
C ILE A 394 -13.00 0.95 -25.48
N ASP A 395 -12.13 0.28 -24.73
CA ASP A 395 -10.69 0.36 -24.93
C ASP A 395 -10.28 -0.86 -25.79
N PRO A 396 -10.02 -0.66 -27.11
CA PRO A 396 -9.69 -1.77 -28.00
C PRO A 396 -8.30 -2.35 -27.73
N THR A 397 -7.52 -1.77 -26.81
CA THR A 397 -6.17 -2.22 -26.47
C THR A 397 -6.11 -3.26 -25.37
N ILE A 398 -7.23 -3.50 -24.67
CA ILE A 398 -7.33 -4.52 -23.63
C ILE A 398 -7.70 -5.86 -24.28
N SER A 399 -6.77 -6.81 -24.31
CA SER A 399 -6.99 -8.16 -24.84
C SER A 399 -7.60 -9.10 -23.79
N PHE A 400 -8.16 -10.23 -24.24
CA PHE A 400 -8.73 -11.30 -23.39
C PHE A 400 -9.92 -10.87 -22.52
N GLN A 401 -10.60 -9.80 -22.91
CA GLN A 401 -11.75 -9.33 -22.18
C GLN A 401 -13.01 -10.18 -22.44
N GLY A 402 -13.67 -10.59 -21.36
CA GLY A 402 -15.00 -11.21 -21.38
C GLY A 402 -16.13 -10.17 -21.38
N GLY A 403 -17.36 -10.67 -21.30
CA GLY A 403 -18.57 -9.85 -21.17
C GLY A 403 -19.14 -9.33 -22.48
N GLY A 404 -20.41 -8.93 -22.43
CA GLY A 404 -21.11 -8.27 -23.52
C GLY A 404 -20.75 -6.78 -23.64
N LEU A 405 -21.38 -6.08 -24.58
CA LEU A 405 -21.08 -4.68 -24.90
C LEU A 405 -21.17 -3.72 -23.69
N ARG A 406 -22.14 -3.93 -22.78
CA ARG A 406 -22.36 -3.07 -21.61
C ARG A 406 -21.80 -3.63 -20.30
N THR A 407 -21.43 -4.90 -20.25
CA THR A 407 -20.91 -5.57 -19.05
C THR A 407 -19.39 -5.77 -19.09
N ARG A 408 -18.77 -5.51 -20.24
CA ARG A 408 -17.32 -5.47 -20.41
C ARG A 408 -16.72 -4.32 -19.59
N TYR A 409 -15.62 -4.60 -18.92
CA TYR A 409 -14.90 -3.62 -18.14
C TYR A 409 -14.26 -2.55 -19.04
N PHE A 410 -14.28 -1.31 -18.59
CA PHE A 410 -13.54 -0.21 -19.18
C PHE A 410 -12.81 0.50 -18.04
N PRO A 411 -11.52 0.85 -18.11
CA PRO A 411 -10.86 1.52 -16.99
C PRO A 411 -11.45 2.90 -16.66
N SER A 412 -11.33 3.36 -15.41
CA SER A 412 -11.78 4.69 -14.98
C SER A 412 -10.83 5.78 -15.48
N TYR A 413 -10.85 6.08 -16.78
CA TYR A 413 -10.04 7.15 -17.39
C TYR A 413 -10.59 8.56 -17.12
N GLY A 414 -11.69 8.70 -16.39
CA GLY A 414 -12.27 9.97 -15.96
C GLY A 414 -12.83 10.81 -17.11
N LYS A 415 -12.00 11.63 -17.77
CA LYS A 415 -12.43 12.55 -18.83
C LYS A 415 -11.82 12.21 -20.19
N ALA A 416 -12.63 12.42 -21.24
CA ALA A 416 -12.24 12.17 -22.62
C ALA A 416 -12.52 13.39 -23.52
N LEU A 417 -11.64 13.62 -24.50
CA LEU A 417 -11.95 14.50 -25.63
C LEU A 417 -12.50 13.66 -26.78
N VAL A 418 -13.80 13.73 -27.02
CA VAL A 418 -14.46 13.03 -28.13
C VAL A 418 -14.19 13.78 -29.44
N LEU A 419 -13.60 13.09 -30.42
CA LEU A 419 -13.26 13.66 -31.73
C LEU A 419 -14.51 13.74 -32.61
N LYS A 420 -15.29 14.81 -32.41
CA LYS A 420 -16.49 15.14 -33.18
C LYS A 420 -16.55 16.63 -33.49
N LYS A 421 -17.30 16.99 -34.54
CA LYS A 421 -17.52 18.40 -34.91
C LYS A 421 -18.22 19.14 -33.76
N GLY A 422 -17.67 20.29 -33.36
CA GLY A 422 -18.20 21.14 -32.29
C GLY A 422 -17.91 20.66 -30.87
N ALA A 423 -17.07 19.62 -30.69
CA ALA A 423 -16.57 19.26 -29.37
C ALA A 423 -15.74 20.41 -28.80
N SER A 424 -16.18 21.04 -27.72
CA SER A 424 -15.51 22.21 -27.11
C SER A 424 -15.07 21.98 -25.67
N ASP A 425 -15.49 20.88 -25.05
CA ASP A 425 -15.19 20.48 -23.68
C ASP A 425 -14.83 18.99 -23.60
N LEU A 426 -14.27 18.58 -22.45
CA LEU A 426 -14.04 17.18 -22.13
C LEU A 426 -15.33 16.53 -21.61
N GLU A 427 -15.67 15.36 -22.16
CA GLU A 427 -16.80 14.53 -21.71
C GLU A 427 -16.38 13.71 -20.49
N LEU A 428 -17.20 13.71 -19.44
CA LEU A 428 -17.04 12.81 -18.31
C LEU A 428 -17.43 11.40 -18.75
N ILE A 429 -16.49 10.45 -18.64
CA ILE A 429 -16.72 9.05 -18.91
C ILE A 429 -17.55 8.47 -17.75
N ARG A 430 -18.83 8.25 -18.01
CA ARG A 430 -19.69 7.52 -17.07
C ARG A 430 -19.50 6.03 -17.32
N ALA A 431 -18.81 5.37 -16.40
CA ALA A 431 -18.71 3.92 -16.35
C ALA A 431 -20.12 3.30 -16.33
N ASN A 432 -20.42 2.45 -17.31
CA ASN A 432 -21.65 1.66 -17.37
C ASN A 432 -21.39 0.20 -16.96
N TYR A 433 -20.28 -0.06 -16.27
CA TYR A 433 -19.78 -1.40 -15.97
C TYR A 433 -19.65 -1.60 -14.45
N GLU A 434 -19.78 -2.85 -14.01
CA GLU A 434 -19.44 -3.25 -12.64
C GLU A 434 -17.94 -3.54 -12.57
N HIS A 435 -17.31 -3.13 -11.48
CA HIS A 435 -15.94 -3.54 -11.19
C HIS A 435 -15.94 -5.01 -10.73
N GLY A 436 -14.85 -5.70 -11.02
CA GLY A 436 -14.64 -7.08 -10.66
C GLY A 436 -14.52 -7.28 -9.15
N LYS A 437 -14.83 -8.49 -8.71
CA LYS A 437 -14.60 -8.96 -7.36
C LYS A 437 -13.86 -10.28 -7.37
N ILE A 438 -12.97 -10.46 -6.39
CA ILE A 438 -12.24 -11.69 -6.15
C ILE A 438 -12.91 -12.41 -4.99
N TYR A 439 -13.25 -13.68 -5.20
CA TYR A 439 -13.71 -14.56 -4.14
C TYR A 439 -12.69 -15.66 -3.98
N CYS A 440 -11.95 -15.68 -2.87
CA CYS A 440 -10.97 -16.72 -2.58
C CYS A 440 -11.46 -17.58 -1.42
N GLU A 441 -11.51 -18.89 -1.61
CA GLU A 441 -11.80 -19.86 -0.55
C GLU A 441 -10.65 -20.87 -0.45
N GLU A 442 -9.95 -20.86 0.69
CA GLU A 442 -8.99 -21.89 1.08
C GLU A 442 -9.67 -22.87 2.02
N THR A 443 -9.77 -24.13 1.63
CA THR A 443 -10.34 -25.20 2.45
C THR A 443 -9.27 -26.18 2.89
N TYR A 444 -8.99 -26.19 4.18
CA TYR A 444 -8.09 -27.12 4.84
C TYR A 444 -8.89 -28.31 5.37
N PHE A 445 -8.60 -29.50 4.85
CA PHE A 445 -9.15 -30.76 5.34
C PHE A 445 -8.15 -31.38 6.30
N ILE A 446 -8.42 -31.27 7.60
CA ILE A 446 -7.50 -31.63 8.68
C ILE A 446 -8.02 -32.91 9.36
N PRO A 447 -7.42 -34.08 9.07
CA PRO A 447 -7.77 -35.31 9.77
C PRO A 447 -7.29 -35.26 11.22
N GLU A 448 -8.07 -35.83 12.12
CA GLU A 448 -7.74 -35.90 13.56
C GLU A 448 -6.38 -36.58 13.80
N GLY A 449 -5.50 -35.91 14.55
CA GLY A 449 -4.16 -36.42 14.88
C GLY A 449 -3.17 -36.54 13.71
N SER A 450 -3.49 -35.97 12.54
CA SER A 450 -2.62 -36.00 11.36
C SER A 450 -1.81 -34.71 11.22
N ASP A 451 -0.51 -34.85 10.97
CA ASP A 451 0.39 -33.76 10.58
C ASP A 451 0.48 -33.58 9.04
N THR A 452 -0.31 -34.37 8.31
CA THR A 452 -0.54 -34.23 6.86
C THR A 452 -1.95 -33.72 6.62
N VAL A 453 -2.07 -32.60 5.88
CA VAL A 453 -3.33 -31.90 5.61
C VAL A 453 -3.50 -31.70 4.10
N LYS A 454 -4.74 -31.72 3.62
CA LYS A 454 -5.05 -31.33 2.24
C LYS A 454 -5.57 -29.90 2.21
N LEU A 455 -5.08 -29.12 1.26
CA LEU A 455 -5.55 -27.76 1.00
C LEU A 455 -6.14 -27.72 -0.41
N GLU A 456 -7.40 -27.29 -0.49
CA GLU A 456 -8.05 -26.91 -1.74
C GLU A 456 -8.19 -25.39 -1.77
N VAL A 457 -7.71 -24.74 -2.83
CA VAL A 457 -7.85 -23.30 -3.02
C VAL A 457 -8.75 -23.09 -4.21
N ARG A 458 -9.82 -22.32 -4.05
CA ARG A 458 -10.72 -21.96 -5.13
C ARG A 458 -10.85 -20.45 -5.20
N THR A 459 -10.41 -19.86 -6.30
CA THR A 459 -10.49 -18.42 -6.52
C THR A 459 -11.36 -18.13 -7.73
N THR A 460 -12.42 -17.34 -7.52
CA THR A 460 -13.29 -16.83 -8.57
C THR A 460 -12.98 -15.37 -8.81
N TYR A 461 -12.64 -15.05 -10.05
CA TYR A 461 -12.41 -13.70 -10.54
C TYR A 461 -13.59 -13.28 -11.41
N THR A 462 -14.07 -12.04 -11.29
CA THR A 462 -15.11 -11.47 -12.15
C THR A 462 -14.64 -10.18 -12.83
N HIS A 463 -15.27 -9.83 -13.95
CA HIS A 463 -15.00 -8.61 -14.74
C HIS A 463 -13.50 -8.36 -14.99
N ASN A 464 -12.96 -7.20 -14.58
CA ASN A 464 -11.55 -6.86 -14.83
C ASN A 464 -10.58 -7.88 -14.23
N HIS A 465 -10.88 -8.46 -13.07
CA HIS A 465 -10.01 -9.47 -12.48
C HIS A 465 -10.02 -10.79 -13.27
N ALA A 466 -11.14 -11.12 -13.91
CA ALA A 466 -11.21 -12.26 -14.83
C ALA A 466 -10.41 -11.99 -16.11
N ASP A 467 -10.52 -10.78 -16.66
CA ASP A 467 -9.73 -10.33 -17.82
C ASP A 467 -8.23 -10.37 -17.52
N ASP A 468 -7.80 -9.83 -16.37
CA ASP A 468 -6.42 -9.83 -15.89
C ASP A 468 -5.89 -11.27 -15.74
N MET A 469 -6.70 -12.16 -15.15
CA MET A 469 -6.34 -13.55 -14.93
C MET A 469 -6.27 -14.35 -16.24
N ARG A 470 -7.18 -14.13 -17.19
CA ARG A 470 -7.08 -14.72 -18.54
C ARG A 470 -5.80 -14.28 -19.24
N SER A 471 -5.48 -12.99 -19.17
CA SER A 471 -4.26 -12.44 -19.76
C SER A 471 -3.01 -13.07 -19.13
N MET A 472 -2.97 -13.17 -17.79
CA MET A 472 -1.86 -13.81 -17.09
C MET A 472 -1.70 -15.28 -17.49
N LEU A 473 -2.78 -16.07 -17.51
CA LEU A 473 -2.74 -17.48 -17.91
C LEU A 473 -2.28 -17.67 -19.37
N ALA A 474 -2.66 -16.76 -20.27
CA ALA A 474 -2.21 -16.77 -21.65
C ALA A 474 -0.70 -16.47 -21.78
N TYR A 475 -0.16 -15.63 -20.89
CA TYR A 475 1.25 -15.21 -20.90
C TYR A 475 2.20 -16.20 -20.22
N SER A 476 1.88 -16.64 -19.00
CA SER A 476 2.75 -17.54 -18.21
C SER A 476 2.53 -19.02 -18.55
N GLY A 477 1.33 -19.36 -19.04
CA GLY A 477 0.89 -20.74 -19.18
C GLY A 477 0.62 -21.41 -17.84
N GLN A 478 -0.23 -22.43 -17.84
CA GLN A 478 -0.71 -23.06 -16.60
C GLN A 478 0.41 -23.73 -15.77
N VAL A 479 1.49 -24.18 -16.40
CA VAL A 479 2.61 -24.85 -15.69
C VAL A 479 3.39 -23.86 -14.83
N GLU A 480 3.77 -22.69 -15.37
CA GLU A 480 4.47 -21.68 -14.58
C GLU A 480 3.53 -21.03 -13.57
N THR A 481 2.26 -20.79 -13.92
CA THR A 481 1.25 -20.30 -12.96
C THR A 481 1.11 -21.24 -11.77
N LYS A 482 0.97 -22.54 -12.02
CA LYS A 482 0.91 -23.56 -10.96
C LYS A 482 2.15 -23.53 -10.06
N LYS A 483 3.34 -23.38 -10.64
CA LYS A 483 4.59 -23.29 -9.88
C LYS A 483 4.61 -22.02 -9.02
N ASN A 484 4.25 -20.87 -9.58
CA ASN A 484 4.21 -19.60 -8.84
C ASN A 484 3.24 -19.66 -7.65
N TYR A 485 2.08 -20.31 -7.82
CA TYR A 485 1.14 -20.51 -6.72
C TYR A 485 1.66 -21.50 -5.67
N LEU A 486 2.35 -22.57 -6.08
CA LEU A 486 3.04 -23.46 -5.13
C LEU A 486 4.12 -22.70 -4.35
N ASP A 487 4.94 -21.88 -5.02
CA ASP A 487 5.99 -21.06 -4.42
C ASP A 487 5.43 -20.00 -3.45
N TYR A 488 4.21 -19.51 -3.70
CA TYR A 488 3.48 -18.63 -2.80
C TYR A 488 3.16 -19.34 -1.48
N TYR A 489 2.53 -20.53 -1.53
CA TYR A 489 2.18 -21.28 -0.32
C TYR A 489 3.39 -21.92 0.38
N ALA A 490 4.47 -22.22 -0.35
CA ALA A 490 5.69 -22.80 0.22
C ALA A 490 6.37 -21.88 1.24
N ARG A 491 6.06 -20.57 1.23
CA ARG A 491 6.55 -19.62 2.25
C ARG A 491 5.89 -19.83 3.60
N LEU A 492 4.63 -20.27 3.61
CA LEU A 492 3.88 -20.61 4.82
C LEU A 492 4.10 -22.07 5.21
N TYR A 493 4.19 -22.97 4.22
CA TYR A 493 4.27 -24.41 4.42
C TYR A 493 5.46 -25.01 3.64
N PRO A 494 6.65 -25.13 4.23
CA PRO A 494 7.88 -25.51 3.50
C PRO A 494 7.81 -26.87 2.77
N ASP A 495 7.06 -27.83 3.31
CA ASP A 495 6.90 -29.18 2.75
C ASP A 495 5.57 -29.37 1.97
N ILE A 496 4.97 -28.29 1.48
CA ILE A 496 3.78 -28.35 0.61
C ILE A 496 4.11 -28.90 -0.78
N ILE A 497 3.23 -29.75 -1.30
CA ILE A 497 3.31 -30.25 -2.68
C ILE A 497 1.97 -30.08 -3.38
N SER A 498 2.01 -29.79 -4.68
CA SER A 498 0.81 -29.81 -5.51
C SER A 498 0.48 -31.24 -5.95
N ILE A 499 -0.76 -31.67 -5.70
CA ILE A 499 -1.22 -33.06 -5.91
C ILE A 499 -2.12 -33.23 -7.15
N ALA A 500 -2.51 -32.14 -7.81
CA ALA A 500 -3.26 -32.17 -9.06
C ALA A 500 -2.83 -31.03 -10.01
N PRO A 501 -3.16 -31.11 -11.32
CA PRO A 501 -3.06 -29.96 -12.23
C PRO A 501 -3.95 -28.79 -11.78
N LEU A 502 -3.66 -27.59 -12.30
CA LEU A 502 -4.53 -26.44 -12.15
C LEU A 502 -5.85 -26.69 -12.90
N ASP A 503 -6.99 -26.51 -12.24
CA ASP A 503 -8.29 -26.57 -12.89
C ASP A 503 -8.78 -25.15 -13.18
N VAL A 504 -9.07 -24.85 -14.44
CA VAL A 504 -9.48 -23.51 -14.90
C VAL A 504 -10.83 -23.65 -15.61
N ALA A 505 -11.86 -23.06 -15.01
CA ALA A 505 -13.19 -22.96 -15.59
C ALA A 505 -13.45 -21.51 -15.99
N ASP A 506 -13.58 -21.28 -17.29
CA ASP A 506 -13.72 -19.96 -17.89
C ASP A 506 -15.11 -19.78 -18.51
N ASP A 507 -15.83 -18.76 -18.05
CA ASP A 507 -17.08 -18.27 -18.62
C ASP A 507 -16.85 -16.85 -19.16
N GLU A 508 -16.52 -16.78 -20.45
CA GLU A 508 -16.28 -15.51 -21.13
C GLU A 508 -17.55 -14.65 -21.25
N GLU A 509 -18.75 -15.23 -21.28
CA GLU A 509 -20.00 -14.49 -21.48
C GLU A 509 -20.38 -13.72 -20.22
N GLU A 510 -20.33 -14.38 -19.06
CA GLU A 510 -20.55 -13.76 -17.74
C GLU A 510 -19.31 -13.02 -17.20
N ASN A 511 -18.23 -13.02 -17.99
CA ASN A 511 -16.92 -12.51 -17.61
C ASN A 511 -16.44 -13.00 -16.22
N LYS A 512 -16.37 -14.31 -16.09
CA LYS A 512 -16.03 -14.99 -14.84
C LYS A 512 -15.00 -16.09 -15.10
N LEU A 513 -13.97 -16.15 -14.28
CA LEU A 513 -12.96 -17.20 -14.36
C LEU A 513 -12.73 -17.80 -12.97
N VAL A 514 -12.77 -19.12 -12.88
CA VAL A 514 -12.54 -19.86 -11.64
C VAL A 514 -11.27 -20.69 -11.77
N ILE A 515 -10.36 -20.52 -10.82
CA ILE A 515 -9.16 -21.34 -10.68
C ILE A 515 -9.30 -22.20 -9.43
N SER A 516 -9.04 -23.50 -9.56
CA SER A 516 -8.97 -24.42 -8.43
C SER A 516 -7.61 -25.11 -8.36
N GLU A 517 -7.06 -25.17 -7.15
CA GLU A 517 -5.74 -25.70 -6.83
C GLU A 517 -5.86 -26.74 -5.73
N TYR A 518 -4.97 -27.74 -5.76
CA TYR A 518 -5.02 -28.87 -4.82
C TYR A 518 -3.61 -29.20 -4.33
N TYR A 519 -3.46 -29.17 -3.00
CA TYR A 519 -2.18 -29.35 -2.31
C TYR A 519 -2.27 -30.41 -1.19
N GLU A 520 -1.12 -30.99 -0.88
CA GLU A 520 -0.87 -31.75 0.34
C GLU A 520 0.24 -31.03 1.12
N ILE A 521 -0.02 -30.73 2.39
CA ILE A 521 0.92 -30.10 3.31
C ILE A 521 1.38 -31.17 4.31
N LYS A 522 2.70 -31.29 4.49
CA LYS A 522 3.32 -32.11 5.53
C LYS A 522 3.97 -31.18 6.56
N GLY A 523 4.06 -31.63 7.81
CA GLY A 523 4.59 -30.78 8.88
C GLY A 523 3.67 -29.59 9.14
N PHE A 524 2.36 -29.78 9.02
CA PHE A 524 1.37 -28.71 9.17
C PHE A 524 1.38 -28.10 10.59
N ILE A 525 1.79 -28.89 11.59
CA ILE A 525 1.93 -28.43 12.97
C ILE A 525 3.39 -28.06 13.23
N GLU A 526 3.68 -26.76 13.32
CA GLU A 526 5.00 -26.26 13.70
C GLU A 526 5.21 -26.44 15.21
N LYS A 527 6.35 -26.97 15.63
CA LYS A 527 6.66 -27.17 17.05
C LYS A 527 7.56 -26.05 17.56
N ASP A 528 7.11 -25.36 18.60
CA ASP A 528 7.97 -24.43 19.32
C ASP A 528 9.05 -25.20 20.10
N SER A 529 10.31 -24.93 19.73
CA SER A 529 11.51 -25.51 20.32
C SER A 529 11.67 -25.28 21.83
N LEU A 530 11.01 -24.25 22.40
CA LEU A 530 11.09 -23.87 23.81
C LEU A 530 9.93 -24.41 24.65
N SER A 531 8.72 -24.43 24.10
CA SER A 531 7.49 -24.80 24.84
C SER A 531 6.97 -26.21 24.54
N ASN A 532 7.48 -26.88 23.49
CA ASN A 532 6.98 -28.17 23.00
C ASN A 532 5.46 -28.14 22.68
N THR A 533 4.94 -26.95 22.40
CA THR A 533 3.56 -26.70 21.93
C THR A 533 3.59 -26.64 20.40
N GLY A 534 2.62 -27.29 19.76
CA GLY A 534 2.41 -27.18 18.33
C GLY A 534 1.63 -25.90 18.00
N TYR A 535 1.86 -25.29 16.85
CA TYR A 535 1.09 -24.17 16.34
C TYR A 535 0.75 -24.40 14.88
N ILE A 536 -0.42 -23.90 14.48
CA ILE A 536 -0.84 -23.81 13.10
C ILE A 536 -1.14 -22.34 12.82
N ASP A 537 -0.48 -21.80 11.80
CA ASP A 537 -0.65 -20.40 11.39
C ASP A 537 -1.43 -20.32 10.08
N PHE A 538 -2.44 -19.45 10.07
CA PHE A 538 -3.17 -19.05 8.88
C PHE A 538 -2.91 -17.58 8.63
N TYR A 539 -2.72 -17.19 7.38
CA TYR A 539 -2.43 -15.80 7.04
C TYR A 539 -3.18 -15.39 5.78
N ALA A 540 -3.96 -14.30 5.87
CA ALA A 540 -4.73 -13.77 4.76
C ALA A 540 -3.85 -12.97 3.79
N ASN A 541 -2.88 -13.65 3.16
CA ASN A 541 -1.77 -13.00 2.45
C ASN A 541 -2.21 -12.22 1.19
N LEU A 542 -3.32 -12.61 0.53
CA LEU A 542 -3.86 -11.85 -0.61
C LEU A 542 -4.22 -10.40 -0.24
N ILE A 543 -4.60 -10.14 1.02
CA ILE A 543 -4.84 -8.76 1.50
C ILE A 543 -3.51 -8.07 1.77
N ASN A 544 -2.58 -8.75 2.44
CA ASN A 544 -1.28 -8.18 2.81
C ASN A 544 -0.49 -7.69 1.59
N GLU A 545 -0.53 -8.40 0.47
CA GLU A 545 0.12 -7.98 -0.79
C GLU A 545 -0.44 -6.68 -1.38
N GLN A 546 -1.63 -6.27 -0.96
CA GLN A 546 -2.26 -5.01 -1.39
C GLN A 546 -1.95 -3.83 -0.46
N LEU A 547 -1.42 -4.07 0.75
CA LEU A 547 -1.19 -3.02 1.73
C LEU A 547 0.09 -2.23 1.41
N PRO A 548 0.00 -0.89 1.24
CA PRO A 548 1.18 -0.10 0.90
C PRO A 548 2.08 0.12 2.12
N SER A 549 3.38 -0.15 1.97
CA SER A 549 4.38 0.14 3.01
C SER A 549 4.82 1.60 2.88
N ILE A 550 4.39 2.44 3.82
CA ILE A 550 4.61 3.90 3.78
C ILE A 550 5.07 4.46 5.13
N ALA A 551 5.87 5.53 5.09
CA ALA A 551 6.27 6.25 6.29
C ALA A 551 5.14 7.16 6.81
N ALA A 552 4.99 7.26 8.13
CA ALA A 552 4.00 8.14 8.76
C ALA A 552 4.28 9.65 8.56
N SER A 553 5.49 10.01 8.15
CA SER A 553 5.95 11.39 7.85
C SER A 553 5.82 11.79 6.39
N ARG A 554 5.13 10.97 5.58
CA ARG A 554 4.95 11.17 4.14
C ARG A 554 4.42 12.56 3.78
N LYS A 555 4.88 13.10 2.64
CA LYS A 555 4.48 14.44 2.14
C LYS A 555 3.58 14.41 0.91
N HIS A 556 3.49 13.28 0.21
CA HIS A 556 2.69 13.14 -1.00
C HIS A 556 1.49 12.21 -0.81
N PRO A 557 0.47 12.26 -1.69
CA PRO A 557 -0.62 11.29 -1.69
C PRO A 557 -0.11 9.84 -1.89
N VAL A 558 -0.93 8.86 -1.52
CA VAL A 558 -0.63 7.42 -1.63
C VAL A 558 -1.58 6.79 -2.65
N SER A 559 -1.04 6.25 -3.74
CA SER A 559 -1.75 5.46 -4.74
C SER A 559 -2.18 4.12 -4.17
N LEU A 560 -3.38 3.70 -4.52
CA LEU A 560 -3.96 2.41 -4.16
C LEU A 560 -4.23 1.60 -5.44
N ASN A 561 -4.20 0.27 -5.34
CA ASN A 561 -4.59 -0.61 -6.42
C ASN A 561 -6.12 -0.60 -6.57
N HIS A 562 -6.67 0.38 -7.27
CA HIS A 562 -8.11 0.57 -7.41
C HIS A 562 -8.56 0.38 -8.87
N PRO A 563 -9.71 -0.29 -9.10
CA PRO A 563 -10.60 -0.93 -8.13
C PRO A 563 -10.01 -2.23 -7.56
N TYR A 564 -10.37 -2.59 -6.33
CA TYR A 564 -10.07 -3.90 -5.74
C TYR A 564 -11.13 -4.25 -4.71
N ASP A 565 -11.74 -5.43 -4.85
CA ASP A 565 -12.74 -5.98 -3.91
C ASP A 565 -12.48 -7.48 -3.74
N LEU A 566 -12.24 -7.90 -2.50
CA LEU A 566 -11.88 -9.26 -2.12
C LEU A 566 -12.78 -9.77 -0.99
N ASP A 567 -13.36 -10.94 -1.21
CA ASP A 567 -14.05 -11.77 -0.22
C ASP A 567 -13.23 -13.05 -0.05
N TYR A 568 -12.57 -13.18 1.10
CA TYR A 568 -11.56 -14.21 1.34
C TYR A 568 -11.91 -15.04 2.56
N LYS A 569 -12.06 -16.35 2.35
CA LYS A 569 -12.43 -17.31 3.39
C LYS A 569 -11.37 -18.37 3.55
N ILE A 570 -10.98 -18.59 4.79
CA ILE A 570 -10.18 -19.75 5.20
C ILE A 570 -11.09 -20.68 5.98
N ARG A 571 -11.34 -21.87 5.47
CA ARG A 571 -12.23 -22.89 6.04
C ARG A 571 -11.42 -24.06 6.56
N LEU A 572 -11.60 -24.37 7.83
CA LEU A 572 -10.93 -25.45 8.54
C LEU A 572 -11.97 -26.53 8.82
N ILE A 573 -11.88 -27.65 8.10
CA ILE A 573 -12.77 -28.79 8.28
C ILE A 573 -12.05 -29.80 9.17
N THR A 574 -12.47 -29.87 10.43
CA THR A 574 -11.89 -30.74 11.45
C THR A 574 -12.91 -31.13 12.51
N LYS A 575 -12.79 -32.36 13.02
CA LYS A 575 -13.53 -32.82 14.19
C LYS A 575 -12.97 -32.24 15.49
N GLU A 576 -11.74 -31.72 15.46
CA GLU A 576 -11.13 -31.09 16.61
C GLU A 576 -11.87 -29.81 16.99
N ARG A 577 -12.15 -29.66 18.28
CA ARG A 577 -12.84 -28.50 18.83
C ARG A 577 -11.84 -27.47 19.32
N TRP A 578 -11.27 -26.71 18.38
CA TRP A 578 -10.46 -25.55 18.70
C TRP A 578 -11.34 -24.43 19.25
N LYS A 579 -10.93 -23.83 20.37
CA LYS A 579 -11.56 -22.62 20.90
C LYS A 579 -11.11 -21.46 20.05
N ILE A 580 -12.03 -20.90 19.28
CA ILE A 580 -11.82 -19.74 18.43
C ILE A 580 -12.73 -18.65 18.97
N PRO A 581 -12.18 -17.52 19.44
CA PRO A 581 -12.98 -16.41 19.93
C PRO A 581 -14.00 -15.97 18.87
N ASP A 582 -15.19 -15.57 19.32
CA ASP A 582 -16.20 -14.95 18.47
C ASP A 582 -15.94 -13.44 18.46
N ASP A 583 -14.88 -13.06 17.76
CA ASP A 583 -14.45 -11.68 17.58
C ASP A 583 -14.69 -11.20 16.15
N GLN A 584 -14.99 -9.91 16.03
CA GLN A 584 -15.15 -9.22 14.77
C GLN A 584 -14.36 -7.93 14.81
N PHE A 585 -13.77 -7.58 13.68
CA PHE A 585 -13.01 -6.34 13.53
C PHE A 585 -13.44 -5.63 12.25
N SER A 586 -13.40 -4.30 12.27
CA SER A 586 -13.71 -3.53 11.06
C SER A 586 -12.96 -2.19 11.02
N ILE A 587 -12.46 -1.86 9.84
CA ILE A 587 -11.96 -0.54 9.49
C ILE A 587 -12.79 -0.04 8.31
N LYS A 588 -13.40 1.13 8.48
CA LYS A 588 -14.12 1.81 7.41
C LYS A 588 -13.56 3.21 7.24
N ARG A 589 -13.00 3.48 6.06
CA ARG A 589 -12.49 4.78 5.63
C ARG A 589 -13.13 5.16 4.31
N ASP A 590 -12.88 6.39 3.85
CA ASP A 590 -13.41 6.86 2.56
C ASP A 590 -12.75 6.18 1.35
N ALA A 591 -11.53 5.68 1.51
CA ALA A 591 -10.71 5.13 0.43
C ALA A 591 -10.54 3.61 0.51
N TYR A 592 -10.79 2.99 1.66
CA TYR A 592 -10.66 1.54 1.85
C TYR A 592 -11.56 1.03 2.96
N PHE A 593 -11.81 -0.27 2.92
CA PHE A 593 -12.64 -1.00 3.87
C PHE A 593 -11.99 -2.34 4.19
N PHE A 594 -12.04 -2.73 5.47
CA PHE A 594 -11.70 -4.07 5.95
C PHE A 594 -12.75 -4.54 6.97
N HIS A 595 -13.13 -5.80 6.89
CA HIS A 595 -13.91 -6.45 7.92
C HIS A 595 -13.49 -7.91 8.06
N SER A 596 -13.29 -8.35 9.30
CA SER A 596 -13.03 -9.75 9.62
C SER A 596 -14.00 -10.24 10.69
N TYR A 597 -14.33 -11.53 10.60
CA TYR A 597 -15.02 -12.25 11.67
C TYR A 597 -14.75 -13.74 11.58
N HIS A 598 -14.92 -14.41 12.70
CA HIS A 598 -14.79 -15.86 12.82
C HIS A 598 -16.16 -16.49 13.04
N SER A 599 -16.35 -17.70 12.52
CA SER A 599 -17.57 -18.47 12.80
C SER A 599 -17.30 -19.96 12.79
N ARG A 600 -18.09 -20.71 13.56
CA ARG A 600 -18.06 -22.16 13.55
C ARG A 600 -19.45 -22.73 13.35
N VAL A 601 -19.59 -23.60 12.36
CA VAL A 601 -20.81 -24.37 12.09
C VAL A 601 -20.40 -25.84 12.01
N GLU A 602 -20.90 -26.66 12.94
CA GLU A 602 -20.55 -28.07 13.07
C GLU A 602 -19.01 -28.29 13.15
N ASP A 603 -18.45 -29.02 12.19
CA ASP A 603 -17.02 -29.35 12.08
C ASP A 603 -16.25 -28.36 11.19
N THR A 604 -16.89 -27.27 10.75
CA THR A 604 -16.26 -26.22 9.92
C THR A 604 -16.07 -24.94 10.73
N THR A 605 -14.81 -24.53 10.88
CA THR A 605 -14.48 -23.15 11.28
C THR A 605 -14.21 -22.32 10.03
N THR A 606 -14.71 -21.09 9.98
CA THR A 606 -14.42 -20.14 8.90
C THR A 606 -13.81 -18.87 9.47
N LEU A 607 -12.64 -18.50 8.97
CA LEU A 607 -12.07 -17.15 9.10
C LEU A 607 -12.45 -16.38 7.84
N HIS A 608 -13.24 -15.32 7.97
CA HIS A 608 -13.73 -14.56 6.82
C HIS A 608 -13.21 -13.14 6.87
N TYR A 609 -12.61 -12.71 5.76
CA TYR A 609 -12.06 -11.39 5.53
C TYR A 609 -12.71 -10.75 4.31
N GLN A 610 -13.09 -9.49 4.43
CA GLN A 610 -13.58 -8.66 3.34
C GLN A 610 -12.69 -7.43 3.25
N PHE A 611 -12.16 -7.14 2.07
CA PHE A 611 -11.25 -6.02 1.86
C PHE A 611 -11.54 -5.34 0.53
N ALA A 612 -11.56 -4.00 0.52
CA ALA A 612 -11.75 -3.25 -0.71
C ALA A 612 -11.00 -1.92 -0.71
N PHE A 613 -10.46 -1.54 -1.87
CA PHE A 613 -10.08 -0.17 -2.18
C PHE A 613 -11.25 0.52 -2.90
N LEU A 614 -11.73 1.61 -2.31
CA LEU A 614 -12.91 2.38 -2.75
C LEU A 614 -12.52 3.64 -3.54
N LYS A 615 -11.24 4.02 -3.49
CA LYS A 615 -10.65 5.13 -4.24
C LYS A 615 -9.24 4.80 -4.70
N GLU A 616 -8.79 5.51 -5.71
CA GLU A 616 -7.48 5.35 -6.34
C GLU A 616 -6.31 5.86 -5.49
N PHE A 617 -6.58 6.71 -4.50
CA PHE A 617 -5.53 7.23 -3.64
C PHE A 617 -6.07 7.67 -2.28
N VAL A 618 -5.16 7.74 -1.31
CA VAL A 618 -5.33 8.39 -0.02
C VAL A 618 -4.61 9.74 -0.05
N PRO A 619 -5.28 10.86 0.28
CA PRO A 619 -4.63 12.16 0.30
C PRO A 619 -3.65 12.27 1.48
N VAL A 620 -2.65 13.16 1.38
CA VAL A 620 -1.51 13.24 2.31
C VAL A 620 -1.96 13.40 3.78
N GLU A 621 -3.01 14.17 4.03
CA GLU A 621 -3.55 14.41 5.37
C GLU A 621 -4.10 13.14 6.06
N LYS A 622 -4.36 12.08 5.29
CA LYS A 622 -4.80 10.77 5.78
C LYS A 622 -3.71 9.70 5.71
N ALA A 623 -2.50 10.00 5.22
CA ALA A 623 -1.42 9.03 5.07
C ALA A 623 -0.98 8.41 6.40
N ARG A 624 -0.93 9.20 7.49
CA ARG A 624 -0.63 8.68 8.84
C ARG A 624 -1.68 7.70 9.33
N GLN A 625 -2.97 7.94 9.03
CA GLN A 625 -4.05 7.02 9.38
C GLN A 625 -3.93 5.72 8.58
N LEU A 626 -3.62 5.79 7.29
CA LEU A 626 -3.35 4.61 6.47
C LEU A 626 -2.18 3.79 7.02
N ALA A 627 -1.06 4.43 7.35
CA ALA A 627 0.11 3.72 7.90
C ALA A 627 -0.22 2.95 9.19
N ALA A 628 -0.95 3.59 10.12
CA ALA A 628 -1.38 2.95 11.36
C ALA A 628 -2.40 1.82 11.12
N ASP A 629 -3.36 2.03 10.21
CA ASP A 629 -4.33 0.98 9.85
C ASP A 629 -3.62 -0.22 9.18
N VAL A 630 -2.60 0.00 8.32
CA VAL A 630 -1.80 -1.06 7.70
C VAL A 630 -1.03 -1.86 8.75
N GLU A 631 -0.38 -1.20 9.71
CA GLU A 631 0.33 -1.86 10.82
C GLU A 631 -0.62 -2.76 11.61
N VAL A 632 -1.79 -2.25 12.02
CA VAL A 632 -2.81 -3.04 12.72
C VAL A 632 -3.28 -4.23 11.87
N LEU A 633 -3.52 -4.02 10.57
CA LEU A 633 -3.97 -5.11 9.70
C LEU A 633 -2.90 -6.21 9.57
N SER A 634 -1.69 -5.84 9.16
CA SER A 634 -0.58 -6.77 8.90
C SER A 634 -0.14 -7.52 10.15
N ASP A 635 -0.08 -6.86 11.30
CA ASP A 635 0.49 -7.43 12.53
C ASP A 635 -0.55 -8.16 13.39
N GLU A 636 -1.83 -7.73 13.36
CA GLU A 636 -2.84 -8.23 14.31
C GLU A 636 -4.05 -8.89 13.65
N GLN A 637 -4.45 -8.50 12.43
CA GLN A 637 -5.77 -8.88 11.89
C GLN A 637 -5.73 -9.88 10.73
N LEU A 638 -4.61 -9.98 10.00
CA LEU A 638 -4.49 -10.90 8.87
C LEU A 638 -3.97 -12.29 9.27
N GLY A 639 -3.38 -12.43 10.46
CA GLY A 639 -2.86 -13.70 10.98
C GLY A 639 -3.76 -14.32 12.03
N TYR A 640 -3.93 -15.65 11.96
CA TYR A 640 -4.61 -16.41 12.98
C TYR A 640 -3.80 -17.64 13.38
N ARG A 641 -3.47 -17.75 14.67
CA ARG A 641 -2.63 -18.83 15.22
C ARG A 641 -3.44 -19.74 16.13
N ILE A 642 -3.39 -21.05 15.86
CA ILE A 642 -4.08 -22.08 16.65
C ILE A 642 -3.05 -22.91 17.42
N PRO A 643 -3.07 -22.92 18.76
CA PRO A 643 -2.22 -23.81 19.54
C PRO A 643 -2.75 -25.26 19.49
N VAL A 644 -1.86 -26.20 19.18
CA VAL A 644 -2.10 -27.64 19.20
C VAL A 644 -1.34 -28.25 20.37
N TYR A 645 -2.08 -28.65 21.39
CA TYR A 645 -1.54 -29.30 22.58
C TYR A 645 -1.45 -30.82 22.36
N ALA A 646 -0.27 -31.40 22.54
CA ALA A 646 -0.08 -32.86 22.47
C ALA A 646 -0.95 -33.64 23.46
N GLU A 647 -1.40 -34.85 23.11
CA GLU A 647 -2.08 -35.73 24.07
C GLU A 647 -1.18 -36.00 25.30
N GLY A 648 -1.71 -35.74 26.50
CA GLY A 648 -1.03 -36.01 27.78
C GLY A 648 -0.64 -34.79 28.61
N TYR A 649 -0.99 -33.56 28.21
CA TYR A 649 -0.80 -32.39 29.08
C TYR A 649 -1.66 -32.50 30.35
N PRO A 650 -1.13 -32.11 31.53
CA PRO A 650 -1.89 -32.12 32.77
C PRO A 650 -3.05 -31.14 32.65
N SER A 651 -4.26 -31.56 33.03
CA SER A 651 -5.42 -30.65 33.11
C SER A 651 -5.25 -29.55 34.16
N LEU A 652 -4.33 -29.76 35.11
CA LEU A 652 -4.10 -28.89 36.25
C LEU A 652 -2.74 -28.17 36.17
N ALA A 653 -2.77 -26.86 36.39
CA ALA A 653 -1.60 -26.04 36.63
C ALA A 653 -1.02 -26.30 38.03
N TRP A 654 -0.21 -27.36 38.16
CA TRP A 654 0.41 -27.73 39.45
C TRP A 654 1.21 -26.59 40.09
N ASN A 655 1.79 -25.69 39.29
CA ASN A 655 2.49 -24.52 39.79
C ASN A 655 1.54 -23.52 40.46
N ALA A 656 0.34 -23.29 39.91
CA ALA A 656 -0.67 -22.43 40.51
C ALA A 656 -1.23 -23.04 41.81
N ILE A 657 -1.42 -24.37 41.83
CA ILE A 657 -1.81 -25.12 43.04
C ILE A 657 -0.72 -24.99 44.11
N LEU A 658 0.54 -25.23 43.76
CA LEU A 658 1.67 -25.13 44.68
C LEU A 658 1.82 -23.70 45.21
N PHE A 659 1.73 -22.70 44.34
CA PHE A 659 1.73 -21.28 44.72
C PHE A 659 0.64 -20.98 45.74
N SER A 660 -0.60 -21.45 45.47
CA SER A 660 -1.74 -21.25 46.36
C SER A 660 -1.53 -21.90 47.73
N LEU A 661 -0.98 -23.11 47.77
CA LEU A 661 -0.66 -23.82 49.02
C LEU A 661 0.43 -23.12 49.84
N VAL A 662 1.50 -22.67 49.18
CA VAL A 662 2.59 -21.93 49.83
C VAL A 662 2.07 -20.62 50.40
N LEU A 663 1.27 -19.89 49.63
CA LEU A 663 0.71 -18.60 50.03
C LEU A 663 -0.30 -18.75 51.18
N ALA A 664 -1.20 -19.74 51.11
CA ALA A 664 -2.10 -20.07 52.21
C ALA A 664 -1.33 -20.47 53.48
N GLY A 665 -0.23 -21.23 53.33
CA GLY A 665 0.68 -21.56 54.42
C GLY A 665 1.33 -20.32 55.06
N LEU A 666 1.78 -19.38 54.24
CA LEU A 666 2.32 -18.09 54.68
C LEU A 666 1.27 -17.27 55.44
N TYR A 667 0.05 -17.15 54.90
CA TYR A 667 -1.05 -16.44 55.56
C TYR A 667 -1.45 -17.10 56.88
N ALA A 668 -1.51 -18.43 56.94
CA ALA A 668 -1.76 -19.16 58.18
C ALA A 668 -0.65 -18.96 59.22
N TRP A 669 0.61 -18.92 58.78
CA TRP A 669 1.76 -18.62 59.65
C TRP A 669 1.70 -17.20 60.20
N LEU A 670 1.41 -16.20 59.36
CA LEU A 670 1.20 -14.81 59.77
C LEU A 670 0.02 -14.67 60.73
N ALA A 671 -1.12 -15.29 60.41
CA ALA A 671 -2.29 -15.33 61.27
C ALA A 671 -1.96 -15.92 62.65
N ARG A 672 -1.21 -17.03 62.70
CA ARG A 672 -0.73 -17.64 63.95
C ARG A 672 0.21 -16.71 64.71
N ALA A 673 1.14 -16.05 64.03
CA ALA A 673 2.06 -15.10 64.65
C ALA A 673 1.31 -13.91 65.27
N ILE A 674 0.32 -13.35 64.55
CA ILE A 674 -0.54 -12.26 65.03
C ILE A 674 -1.42 -12.72 66.19
N TYR A 675 -2.05 -13.90 66.09
CA TYR A 675 -2.86 -14.48 67.15
C TYR A 675 -2.10 -14.60 68.48
N ARG A 676 -0.81 -14.92 68.39
CA ARG A 676 0.10 -15.14 69.53
C ARG A 676 0.72 -13.87 70.10
N ARG A 677 0.49 -12.69 69.51
CA ARG A 677 0.98 -11.43 70.07
C ARG A 677 0.34 -11.19 71.44
N ARG A 678 1.18 -10.91 72.45
CA ARG A 678 0.73 -10.48 73.77
C ARG A 678 0.11 -9.08 73.66
N THR A 679 -1.01 -8.90 74.34
CA THR A 679 -1.75 -7.64 74.42
C THR A 679 -1.63 -7.07 75.83
N LEU A 680 -1.47 -5.74 75.94
CA LEU A 680 -1.26 -5.00 77.20
C LEU A 680 -2.43 -5.16 78.21
N SER A 681 -3.62 -5.52 77.73
CA SER A 681 -4.80 -5.87 78.55
C SER A 681 -4.57 -7.07 79.48
N GLY A 682 -3.53 -7.88 79.25
CA GLY A 682 -3.19 -9.00 80.12
C GLY A 682 -2.62 -8.61 81.50
N GLU A 683 -2.14 -7.37 81.68
CA GLU A 683 -1.64 -6.90 82.98
C GLU A 683 -2.74 -6.26 83.86
N GLU A 684 -3.89 -5.87 83.29
CA GLU A 684 -5.00 -5.23 84.02
C GLU A 684 -6.30 -6.07 84.09
N ALA A 685 -6.33 -7.27 83.51
CA ALA A 685 -7.51 -8.14 83.52
C ALA A 685 -7.70 -8.82 84.90
N GLY A 686 -8.27 -8.08 85.85
CA GLY A 686 -8.75 -8.60 87.13
C GLY A 686 -9.89 -9.63 86.98
N GLU A 687 -10.04 -10.48 87.98
CA GLU A 687 -10.83 -11.73 88.02
C GLU A 687 -12.36 -11.59 87.78
N ASP A 688 -12.89 -10.39 87.50
CA ASP A 688 -14.34 -10.09 87.57
C ASP A 688 -14.95 -9.36 86.34
N GLN A 689 -14.34 -9.41 85.16
CA GLN A 689 -15.02 -8.89 83.95
C GLN A 689 -16.06 -9.90 83.40
N PRO A 690 -17.36 -9.55 83.32
CA PRO A 690 -18.37 -10.44 82.76
C PRO A 690 -18.11 -10.71 81.29
N GLN A 691 -17.81 -11.97 80.94
CA GLN A 691 -17.56 -12.37 79.56
C GLN A 691 -18.87 -12.40 78.77
N GLY A 692 -19.09 -11.37 77.95
CA GLY A 692 -20.22 -11.30 77.03
C GLY A 692 -20.31 -12.55 76.14
N ARG A 693 -21.53 -13.05 75.90
CA ARG A 693 -21.77 -14.15 74.95
C ARG A 693 -21.85 -13.60 73.52
N ILE A 694 -21.28 -14.34 72.56
CA ILE A 694 -21.48 -14.08 71.13
C ILE A 694 -22.98 -14.23 70.83
N GLY A 695 -23.62 -13.15 70.36
CA GLY A 695 -25.05 -13.11 70.08
C GLY A 695 -25.53 -11.73 69.60
N GLY A 696 -26.81 -11.62 69.24
CA GLY A 696 -27.36 -10.41 68.64
C GLY A 696 -26.78 -10.15 67.25
N TRP A 697 -26.55 -8.88 66.90
CA TRP A 697 -26.03 -8.46 65.59
C TRP A 697 -24.66 -9.06 65.21
N MET A 698 -23.88 -9.56 66.17
CA MET A 698 -22.61 -10.26 65.90
C MET A 698 -22.78 -11.60 65.17
N ILE A 699 -23.98 -12.18 65.13
CA ILE A 699 -24.24 -13.43 64.39
C ILE A 699 -24.12 -13.22 62.87
N LEU A 700 -24.56 -12.06 62.36
CA LEU A 700 -24.53 -11.76 60.93
C LEU A 700 -23.11 -11.69 60.33
N PRO A 701 -22.13 -10.95 60.89
CA PRO A 701 -20.77 -10.95 60.38
C PRO A 701 -20.08 -12.29 60.60
N LEU A 702 -20.45 -13.06 61.64
CA LEU A 702 -19.94 -14.42 61.83
C LEU A 702 -20.38 -15.35 60.68
N ILE A 703 -21.66 -15.30 60.28
CA ILE A 703 -22.17 -16.07 59.13
C ILE A 703 -21.40 -15.63 57.86
N GLY A 704 -21.27 -14.32 57.64
CA GLY A 704 -20.51 -13.79 56.50
C GLY A 704 -19.08 -14.34 56.45
N LEU A 705 -18.33 -14.23 57.55
CA LEU A 705 -16.94 -14.71 57.64
C LEU A 705 -16.82 -16.24 57.49
N ILE A 706 -17.84 -17.02 57.88
CA ILE A 706 -17.86 -18.47 57.66
C ILE A 706 -18.09 -18.80 56.19
N LEU A 707 -18.93 -18.03 55.48
CA LEU A 707 -19.26 -18.28 54.07
C LEU A 707 -18.16 -17.79 53.11
N THR A 708 -17.42 -16.73 53.46
CA THR A 708 -16.39 -16.14 52.59
C THR A 708 -15.35 -17.15 52.08
N PRO A 709 -14.72 -18.02 52.89
CA PRO A 709 -13.75 -18.99 52.39
C PRO A 709 -14.32 -19.97 51.36
N PHE A 710 -15.60 -20.36 51.50
CA PHE A 710 -16.27 -21.23 50.54
C PHE A 710 -16.60 -20.49 49.25
N SER A 711 -17.01 -19.21 49.33
CA SER A 711 -17.24 -18.36 48.17
C SER A 711 -15.96 -18.17 47.35
N ILE A 712 -14.85 -17.85 48.02
CA ILE A 712 -13.53 -17.69 47.39
C ILE A 712 -13.07 -19.00 46.75
N LEU A 713 -13.24 -20.13 47.44
CA LEU A 713 -12.90 -21.43 46.87
C LEU A 713 -13.75 -21.74 45.63
N GLY A 714 -15.05 -21.41 45.67
CA GLY A 714 -15.94 -21.54 44.52
C GLY A 714 -15.46 -20.69 43.33
N GLN A 715 -15.13 -19.43 43.56
CA GLN A 715 -14.62 -18.50 42.54
C GLN A 715 -13.31 -18.99 41.93
N LEU A 716 -12.34 -19.41 42.76
CA LEU A 716 -11.05 -19.93 42.30
C LEU A 716 -11.21 -21.20 41.44
N LEU A 717 -12.24 -22.01 41.69
CA LEU A 717 -12.53 -23.21 40.91
C LEU A 717 -13.37 -22.93 39.66
N SER A 718 -14.29 -21.96 39.69
CA SER A 718 -15.17 -21.65 38.56
C SER A 718 -14.52 -20.76 37.49
N ALA A 719 -13.52 -19.98 37.87
CA ALA A 719 -12.79 -19.10 36.98
C ALA A 719 -11.49 -19.73 36.45
N ASP A 720 -11.38 -21.06 36.48
CA ASP A 720 -10.31 -21.85 35.86
C ASP A 720 -8.87 -21.45 36.26
N TYR A 721 -8.65 -20.82 37.43
CA TYR A 721 -7.32 -20.42 37.93
C TYR A 721 -6.31 -21.58 38.00
N TYR A 722 -6.80 -22.81 38.09
CA TYR A 722 -5.97 -24.01 38.14
C TYR A 722 -5.93 -24.78 36.81
N SER A 723 -6.48 -24.22 35.73
CA SER A 723 -6.43 -24.81 34.38
C SER A 723 -5.05 -24.62 33.78
N TYR A 724 -4.40 -25.69 33.34
CA TYR A 724 -3.13 -25.60 32.63
C TYR A 724 -3.23 -24.76 31.35
N GLU A 725 -4.36 -24.90 30.62
CA GLU A 725 -4.64 -24.20 29.36
C GLU A 725 -4.64 -22.68 29.55
N LEU A 726 -5.29 -22.19 30.62
CA LEU A 726 -5.37 -20.75 30.91
C LEU A 726 -3.96 -20.14 31.10
N TRP A 727 -3.11 -20.82 31.86
CA TRP A 727 -1.74 -20.36 32.12
C TRP A 727 -0.85 -20.40 30.87
N GLN A 728 -1.01 -21.41 30.01
CA GLN A 728 -0.27 -21.48 28.75
C GLN A 728 -0.70 -20.40 27.76
N ASN A 729 -2.00 -20.13 27.64
CA ASN A 729 -2.50 -19.06 26.79
C ASN A 729 -1.89 -17.70 27.17
N MET A 730 -1.79 -17.40 28.48
CA MET A 730 -1.11 -16.18 28.94
C MET A 730 0.40 -16.19 28.70
N LEU A 731 1.07 -17.34 28.86
CA LEU A 731 2.50 -17.47 28.58
C LEU A 731 2.85 -17.31 27.10
N ASN A 732 1.89 -17.57 26.21
CA ASN A 732 2.03 -17.51 24.76
C ASN A 732 1.45 -16.24 24.13
N ALA A 733 0.89 -15.34 24.94
CA ALA A 733 0.46 -14.02 24.47
C ALA A 733 1.67 -13.20 23.95
N LEU A 734 1.39 -12.20 23.12
CA LEU A 734 2.41 -11.29 22.56
C LEU A 734 3.31 -10.73 23.67
N PRO A 735 4.61 -10.48 23.41
CA PRO A 735 5.60 -10.16 24.46
C PRO A 735 5.22 -9.01 25.40
N GLY A 736 4.50 -7.99 24.88
CA GLY A 736 4.01 -6.86 25.68
C GLY A 736 2.82 -7.21 26.60
N GLN A 737 1.89 -8.05 26.14
CA GLN A 737 0.68 -8.41 26.87
C GLN A 737 0.89 -9.56 27.87
N LYS A 738 1.84 -10.47 27.59
CA LYS A 738 2.17 -11.64 28.40
C LYS A 738 2.41 -11.31 29.88
N TRP A 739 3.28 -10.35 30.16
CA TRP A 739 3.67 -10.04 31.53
C TRP A 739 2.57 -9.28 32.29
N GLU A 740 1.75 -8.48 31.61
CA GLU A 740 0.58 -7.82 32.21
C GLU A 740 -0.46 -8.85 32.64
N LEU A 741 -0.84 -9.78 31.75
CA LEU A 741 -1.81 -10.85 32.04
C LEU A 741 -1.38 -11.74 33.22
N ILE A 742 -0.13 -12.21 33.22
CA ILE A 742 0.39 -13.06 34.29
C ILE A 742 0.41 -12.31 35.64
N SER A 743 0.79 -11.03 35.62
CA SER A 743 0.88 -10.22 36.85
C SER A 743 -0.50 -9.97 37.47
N LEU A 744 -1.50 -9.64 36.65
CA LEU A 744 -2.89 -9.46 37.09
C LEU A 744 -3.45 -10.76 37.67
N MET A 745 -3.25 -11.89 36.99
CA MET A 745 -3.70 -13.20 37.45
C MET A 745 -3.09 -13.58 38.82
N ILE A 746 -1.78 -13.36 38.99
CA ILE A 746 -1.11 -13.64 40.26
C ILE A 746 -1.63 -12.72 41.37
N PHE A 747 -1.85 -11.44 41.09
CA PHE A 747 -2.39 -10.48 42.06
C PHE A 747 -3.78 -10.88 42.54
N GLU A 748 -4.69 -11.17 41.61
CA GLU A 748 -6.06 -11.53 41.90
C GLU A 748 -6.13 -12.84 42.71
N MET A 749 -5.40 -13.87 42.27
CA MET A 749 -5.32 -15.15 42.98
C MET A 749 -4.75 -14.98 44.40
N ALA A 750 -3.69 -14.18 44.55
CA ALA A 750 -3.07 -13.94 45.86
C ALA A 750 -3.98 -13.16 46.82
N GLY A 751 -4.74 -12.19 46.30
CA GLY A 751 -5.67 -11.37 47.08
C GLY A 751 -6.94 -12.14 47.48
N ASN A 752 -7.49 -12.95 46.58
CA ASN A 752 -8.62 -13.83 46.90
C ASN A 752 -8.25 -14.84 48.00
N LEU A 753 -7.08 -15.49 47.89
CA LEU A 753 -6.56 -16.38 48.94
C LEU A 753 -6.33 -15.65 50.27
N PHE A 754 -5.85 -14.41 50.22
CA PHE A 754 -5.68 -13.57 51.41
C PHE A 754 -7.01 -13.32 52.11
N VAL A 755 -8.04 -12.89 51.37
CA VAL A 755 -9.38 -12.63 51.91
C VAL A 755 -9.97 -13.89 52.55
N GLY A 756 -9.88 -15.04 51.88
CA GLY A 756 -10.34 -16.32 52.42
C GLY A 756 -9.61 -16.73 53.70
N CYS A 757 -8.28 -16.64 53.72
CA CYS A 757 -7.46 -16.98 54.90
C CYS A 757 -7.70 -16.02 56.06
N TYR A 758 -7.86 -14.71 55.78
CA TYR A 758 -8.17 -13.70 56.80
C TYR A 758 -9.56 -13.95 57.39
N ALA A 759 -10.56 -14.29 56.58
CA ALA A 759 -11.88 -14.63 57.08
C ALA A 759 -11.84 -15.81 58.07
N ILE A 760 -11.11 -16.90 57.74
CA ILE A 760 -10.88 -18.03 58.66
C ILE A 760 -10.19 -17.55 59.95
N PHE A 761 -9.18 -16.70 59.84
CA PHE A 761 -8.47 -16.15 61.00
C PHE A 761 -9.40 -15.33 61.90
N CYS A 762 -10.26 -14.50 61.32
CA CYS A 762 -11.30 -13.75 62.02
C CYS A 762 -12.30 -14.70 62.71
N VAL A 763 -12.77 -15.76 62.06
CA VAL A 763 -13.65 -16.77 62.69
C VAL A 763 -12.98 -17.41 63.91
N ILE A 764 -11.71 -17.83 63.78
CA ILE A 764 -10.96 -18.44 64.89
C ILE A 764 -10.81 -17.44 66.05
N ALA A 765 -10.45 -16.19 65.77
CA ALA A 765 -10.30 -15.15 66.78
C ALA A 765 -11.65 -14.82 67.45
N MET A 766 -12.74 -14.79 66.67
CA MET A 766 -14.09 -14.51 67.14
C MET A 766 -14.61 -15.61 68.08
N LEU A 767 -14.52 -16.87 67.67
CA LEU A 767 -14.99 -18.02 68.46
C LEU A 767 -14.18 -18.18 69.75
N ASN A 768 -12.89 -17.81 69.72
CA ASN A 768 -12.03 -17.80 70.90
C ASN A 768 -12.15 -16.54 71.76
N ARG A 769 -13.02 -15.60 71.37
CA ARG A 769 -13.26 -14.30 72.02
C ARG A 769 -11.99 -13.48 72.24
N ARG A 770 -11.04 -13.57 71.31
CA ARG A 770 -9.75 -12.89 71.42
C ARG A 770 -9.94 -11.38 71.45
N ASP A 771 -9.24 -10.73 72.36
CA ASP A 771 -9.23 -9.27 72.51
C ASP A 771 -8.77 -8.48 71.28
N ILE A 772 -7.96 -9.08 70.42
CA ILE A 772 -7.55 -8.49 69.13
C ILE A 772 -8.64 -8.55 68.06
N PHE A 773 -9.69 -9.37 68.23
CA PHE A 773 -10.69 -9.61 67.18
C PHE A 773 -11.38 -8.34 66.64
N PRO A 774 -11.83 -7.37 67.46
CA PRO A 774 -12.47 -6.17 66.94
C PRO A 774 -11.57 -5.40 65.95
N LYS A 775 -10.26 -5.31 66.24
CA LYS A 775 -9.30 -4.69 65.32
C LYS A 775 -9.05 -5.54 64.08
N LEU A 776 -9.02 -6.86 64.22
CA LEU A 776 -8.85 -7.78 63.09
C LEU A 776 -10.02 -7.74 62.12
N VAL A 777 -11.26 -7.76 62.61
CA VAL A 777 -12.44 -7.74 61.73
C VAL A 777 -12.62 -6.37 61.05
N ILE A 778 -12.25 -5.27 61.70
CA ILE A 778 -12.16 -3.95 61.06
C ILE A 778 -11.11 -3.98 59.94
N GLY A 779 -9.91 -4.52 60.25
CA GLY A 779 -8.84 -4.69 59.27
C GLY A 779 -9.29 -5.51 58.06
N PHE A 780 -10.02 -6.61 58.28
CA PHE A 780 -10.58 -7.46 57.23
C PHE A 780 -11.48 -6.68 56.27
N TYR A 781 -12.47 -5.93 56.77
CA TYR A 781 -13.39 -5.18 55.91
C TYR A 781 -12.69 -4.08 55.11
N ILE A 782 -11.73 -3.37 55.74
CA ILE A 782 -10.92 -2.36 55.05
C ILE A 782 -10.08 -3.03 53.95
N SER A 783 -9.37 -4.11 54.29
CA SER A 783 -8.51 -4.79 53.32
C SER A 783 -9.29 -5.42 52.17
N ASN A 784 -10.50 -5.94 52.42
CA ASN A 784 -11.37 -6.49 51.39
C ASN A 784 -11.85 -5.41 50.42
N PHE A 785 -12.25 -4.24 50.93
CA PHE A 785 -12.61 -3.09 50.10
C PHE A 785 -11.43 -2.61 49.26
N VAL A 786 -10.25 -2.46 49.87
CA VAL A 786 -9.03 -2.03 49.17
C VAL A 786 -8.62 -3.04 48.10
N PHE A 787 -8.68 -4.34 48.39
CA PHE A 787 -8.39 -5.38 47.41
C PHE A 787 -9.30 -5.27 46.19
N LEU A 788 -10.63 -5.25 46.39
CA LEU A 788 -11.59 -5.13 45.28
C LEU A 788 -11.38 -3.84 44.47
N ALA A 789 -11.09 -2.71 45.13
CA ALA A 789 -10.82 -1.46 44.43
C ALA A 789 -9.52 -1.51 43.60
N LEU A 790 -8.48 -2.18 44.10
CA LEU A 790 -7.21 -2.33 43.38
C LEU A 790 -7.33 -3.33 42.24
N ASP A 791 -8.01 -4.45 42.45
CA ASP A 791 -8.20 -5.50 41.44
C ASP A 791 -8.87 -4.94 40.19
N HIS A 792 -10.02 -4.29 40.38
CA HIS A 792 -10.74 -3.60 39.32
C HIS A 792 -9.99 -2.37 38.76
N GLY A 793 -9.29 -1.61 39.60
CA GLY A 793 -8.50 -0.45 39.17
C GLY A 793 -7.30 -0.83 38.29
N LEU A 794 -6.65 -1.96 38.57
CA LEU A 794 -5.53 -2.48 37.79
C LEU A 794 -5.99 -2.96 36.40
N VAL A 795 -7.17 -3.57 36.30
CA VAL A 795 -7.77 -3.92 35.00
C VAL A 795 -8.05 -2.67 34.17
N TYR A 796 -8.64 -1.63 34.78
CA TYR A 796 -8.92 -0.36 34.10
C TYR A 796 -7.66 0.38 33.61
N LEU A 797 -6.55 0.28 34.35
CA LEU A 797 -5.28 0.91 34.01
C LEU A 797 -4.43 0.06 33.05
N SER A 798 -4.83 -1.17 32.76
CA SER A 798 -4.10 -2.07 31.86
C SER A 798 -4.29 -1.67 30.40
N SER A 799 -3.33 -2.05 29.55
CA SER A 799 -3.44 -1.86 28.09
C SER A 799 -4.36 -2.89 27.41
N LEU A 800 -4.97 -3.77 28.18
CA LEU A 800 -5.72 -4.93 27.72
C LEU A 800 -7.17 -4.55 27.38
N PRO A 801 -7.80 -5.19 26.37
CA PRO A 801 -9.13 -4.83 25.85
C PRO A 801 -10.28 -5.34 26.74
N PHE A 802 -10.13 -5.29 28.06
CA PHE A 802 -11.17 -5.68 29.02
C PHE A 802 -11.98 -4.47 29.46
N SER A 803 -13.31 -4.54 29.37
CA SER A 803 -14.21 -3.53 29.89
C SER A 803 -14.76 -3.95 31.26
N MET A 804 -15.00 -2.98 32.15
CA MET A 804 -15.66 -3.27 33.43
C MET A 804 -17.14 -3.58 33.19
N GLU A 805 -17.63 -4.68 33.75
CA GLU A 805 -19.05 -5.02 33.71
C GLU A 805 -19.83 -4.31 34.83
N GLY A 806 -21.14 -4.14 34.67
CA GLY A 806 -21.99 -3.49 35.68
C GLY A 806 -22.06 -4.23 37.02
N SER A 807 -21.73 -5.52 37.04
CA SER A 807 -21.58 -6.36 38.26
C SER A 807 -20.42 -5.92 39.15
N ASP A 808 -19.33 -5.44 38.55
CA ASP A 808 -18.06 -5.14 39.22
C ASP A 808 -18.16 -3.94 40.16
N VAL A 809 -18.85 -2.90 39.70
CA VAL A 809 -19.18 -1.71 40.51
C VAL A 809 -20.08 -2.09 41.69
N GLY A 810 -20.94 -3.10 41.51
CA GLY A 810 -21.84 -3.62 42.53
C GLY A 810 -21.10 -4.24 43.71
N ASP A 811 -19.99 -4.93 43.48
CA ASP A 811 -19.26 -5.63 44.54
C ASP A 811 -18.37 -4.70 45.37
N ILE A 812 -17.75 -3.68 44.74
CA ILE A 812 -17.09 -2.58 45.46
C ILE A 812 -18.10 -1.83 46.34
N ALA A 813 -19.29 -1.53 45.81
CA ALA A 813 -20.34 -0.83 46.56
C ALA A 813 -20.84 -1.66 47.76
N LYS A 814 -21.05 -2.97 47.59
CA LYS A 814 -21.42 -3.87 48.70
C LYS A 814 -20.32 -3.94 49.75
N ALA A 815 -19.04 -4.03 49.35
CA ALA A 815 -17.92 -4.06 50.29
C ALA A 815 -17.79 -2.75 51.07
N LEU A 816 -18.03 -1.60 50.42
CA LEU A 816 -18.02 -0.29 51.06
C LEU A 816 -19.16 -0.15 52.08
N VAL A 817 -20.39 -0.46 51.69
CA VAL A 817 -21.57 -0.36 52.57
C VAL A 817 -21.47 -1.34 53.73
N GLY A 818 -21.15 -2.60 53.45
CA GLY A 818 -20.94 -3.63 54.47
C GLY A 818 -19.80 -3.25 55.42
N GLY A 819 -18.69 -2.76 54.88
CA GLY A 819 -17.57 -2.24 55.65
C GLY A 819 -17.99 -1.08 56.55
N ALA A 820 -18.69 -0.07 56.04
CA ALA A 820 -19.15 1.07 56.83
C ALA A 820 -20.06 0.66 57.99
N ILE A 821 -20.98 -0.29 57.78
CA ILE A 821 -21.86 -0.83 58.81
C ILE A 821 -21.05 -1.56 59.89
N TRP A 822 -20.24 -2.54 59.48
CA TRP A 822 -19.57 -3.43 60.43
C TRP A 822 -18.37 -2.77 61.11
N VAL A 823 -17.59 -1.95 60.41
CA VAL A 823 -16.50 -1.16 61.01
C VAL A 823 -17.04 -0.23 62.08
N SER A 824 -18.16 0.46 61.82
CA SER A 824 -18.82 1.31 62.82
C SER A 824 -19.30 0.50 64.02
N TYR A 825 -19.96 -0.64 63.76
CA TYR A 825 -20.46 -1.53 64.82
C TYR A 825 -19.33 -2.05 65.72
N PHE A 826 -18.24 -2.59 65.14
CA PHE A 826 -17.13 -3.14 65.90
C PHE A 826 -16.25 -2.08 66.59
N SER A 827 -16.31 -0.81 66.16
CA SER A 827 -15.59 0.30 66.80
C SER A 827 -16.32 0.87 68.01
N VAL A 828 -17.65 0.96 67.95
CA VAL A 828 -18.47 1.71 68.93
C VAL A 828 -19.18 0.78 69.92
N SER A 829 -19.59 -0.41 69.52
CA SER A 829 -20.43 -1.30 70.32
C SER A 829 -19.80 -1.68 71.67
N THR A 830 -20.46 -1.32 72.77
CA THR A 830 -20.09 -1.74 74.12
C THR A 830 -20.13 -3.26 74.25
N ARG A 831 -21.14 -3.90 73.65
CA ARG A 831 -21.27 -5.37 73.60
C ARG A 831 -20.07 -6.06 72.95
N VAL A 832 -19.49 -5.47 71.91
CA VAL A 832 -18.27 -5.98 71.28
C VAL A 832 -17.09 -5.88 72.24
N LYS A 833 -16.91 -4.73 72.91
CA LYS A 833 -15.84 -4.54 73.90
C LYS A 833 -15.96 -5.53 75.06
N ASP A 834 -17.17 -5.81 75.53
CA ASP A 834 -17.42 -6.74 76.65
C ASP A 834 -17.29 -8.23 76.24
N THR A 835 -17.44 -8.55 74.96
CA THR A 835 -17.40 -9.93 74.44
C THR A 835 -15.98 -10.39 74.12
N PHE A 836 -15.14 -9.49 73.60
CA PHE A 836 -13.79 -9.80 73.12
C PHE A 836 -12.73 -9.29 74.10
N THR A 837 -12.54 -10.00 75.21
CA THR A 837 -11.62 -9.60 76.30
C THR A 837 -10.52 -10.63 76.58
N VAL A 838 -10.48 -11.78 75.87
CA VAL A 838 -9.56 -12.88 76.20
C VAL A 838 -8.16 -12.64 75.60
N PRO A 839 -7.09 -12.45 76.40
CA PRO A 839 -5.72 -12.22 75.91
C PRO A 839 -4.97 -13.54 75.56
N TYR A 840 -3.77 -13.44 74.99
CA TYR A 840 -2.88 -14.57 74.69
C TYR A 840 -1.52 -14.45 75.40
N PRO A 841 -1.00 -15.52 76.05
CA PRO A 841 -1.68 -16.81 76.28
C PRO A 841 -2.88 -16.62 77.22
N ARG A 842 -3.88 -17.51 77.10
CA ARG A 842 -5.04 -17.45 78.01
C ARG A 842 -4.55 -17.52 79.47
N PRO A 843 -5.02 -16.64 80.37
CA PRO A 843 -4.67 -16.70 81.78
C PRO A 843 -5.01 -18.10 82.32
N ASN A 844 -4.04 -18.74 82.97
CA ASN A 844 -4.26 -20.04 83.59
C ASN A 844 -4.87 -19.81 84.97
N PRO A 845 -6.12 -20.22 85.25
CA PRO A 845 -6.77 -19.98 86.55
C PRO A 845 -6.01 -20.60 87.73
N LEU A 846 -5.08 -21.52 87.49
CA LEU A 846 -4.29 -22.20 88.53
C LEU A 846 -2.91 -21.58 88.82
N ARG A 847 -2.40 -20.64 88.01
CA ARG A 847 -1.05 -20.05 88.20
C ARG A 847 -1.03 -18.66 88.84
N MET A 848 -2.19 -18.01 89.04
CA MET A 848 -2.28 -16.68 89.70
C MET A 848 -2.46 -16.73 91.22
N ARG A 849 -2.60 -17.93 91.82
CA ARG A 849 -2.70 -18.09 93.30
C ARG A 849 -1.36 -18.17 94.02
N LEU A 850 -0.23 -18.13 93.33
CA LEU A 850 1.10 -18.30 93.94
C LEU A 850 2.15 -17.39 93.28
N SER A 851 2.17 -16.13 93.67
CA SER A 851 3.36 -15.36 94.07
C SER A 851 2.89 -14.02 94.68
N PRO A 852 3.52 -13.55 95.77
CA PRO A 852 3.01 -12.52 96.67
C PRO A 852 2.93 -11.10 96.09
#